data_AF-A0A6P0Q0W8-F1
#
_entry.id   AF-A0A6P0Q0W8-F1
#
_cell.length_a   1.000
_cell.length_b   1.000
_cell.length_c   1.000
_cell.angle_alpha   90.00
_cell.angle_beta   90.00
_cell.angle_gamma   90.00
#
_symmetry.space_group_name_H-M   'P 1'
#
loop_
_entity.id
_entity.type
_entity.pdbx_description
1 polymer ?
#
loop_
_entity_poly.entity_id
_entity_poly.type
_entity_poly.pdbx_seq_one_letter_code
_entity_poly.pdbx_strand_id
1 'polypeptide(L)'
;TNDQLSLDNSFIISNTFGTEKGGDITIDTGSLSAKNGAQIETSTFGQADAGKVTIVADDTVTFEGKPENPNTTGIFNNIEQDAIGNSGGISMTTGSLFMNDAFLQSRIKGQGNGGDVTIIADDQVIVDQNSNSILTEVDFSVIGSAGDISIDAESVTISNGARLVADTLGIGDAGNITITARDTVTIDGVNSDLTLASGLRSRVGRDRENPRFRNKPQAIGNGGDITIKGKSVFVTNGGQISAEIYDKGKAGNISIIAEDDVIFDGALIFRNKNRNNKVSSFSSIIFTRVRQTAEGDGGNVLIEGRSVSFTNGAVINSETRGKGNGGDVEIKARDRVLVDGVVLLDGVDKTRSITTGIFSNVRSNGDGNGGDIKIKVKEGSLAITGGARLQSGTQEKGNGGNVIITVDDQVLIDGVGINDQPSQILTGVDLRSTQGNGGKIKINANSIAVTDGGALDASTNSNGNGGPIDLTTNTLTVNGGVISSAAKEKAIGQASDITINTDALKVEDEGEITVKSEKGIAGNLDIKANSLLLDNGTLLAETQLSGGEDGANITLDVSESIVMLNESLISAEASEEATGGNIDIDTDVLIAFPPTGPNGSDIIAKAEQGKGGEITINAEDVRLIEEREAIDGNRTNDIDASSDSGPQGIVTINTGNLDPSRGLDQLPINLTDPSSLIVASCPRSGKVSVDELGEFIVTGRGGIPASPLDPIIGQTIIADWVTLDDQTLTEIDHNLDKNQTLAPSTEQNFIPQNSKPKRIVEAQGWMIGPDGKIILTSFPTDTTSPPKPWYHYVSCRDL
;
A
#
# COMPACT_ATOMS: atom_id res chain seq x y z
N THR A 1 19.26 -23.12 -43.96
CA THR A 1 20.31 -24.16 -43.87
C THR A 1 20.38 -24.54 -42.42
N ASN A 2 19.85 -25.72 -42.07
CA ASN A 2 19.54 -26.15 -40.69
C ASN A 2 20.76 -26.49 -39.82
N ASP A 3 21.91 -25.87 -40.05
CA ASP A 3 23.13 -26.24 -39.33
C ASP A 3 23.32 -25.40 -38.08
N GLN A 4 23.89 -26.00 -37.04
CA GLN A 4 24.33 -25.33 -35.83
C GLN A 4 25.78 -24.85 -35.99
N LEU A 5 26.02 -23.56 -35.75
CA LEU A 5 27.37 -23.02 -35.58
C LEU A 5 27.79 -23.18 -34.12
N SER A 6 28.88 -23.92 -33.89
CA SER A 6 29.47 -24.08 -32.54
C SER A 6 30.82 -23.39 -32.47
N LEU A 7 30.97 -22.46 -31.54
CA LEU A 7 32.21 -21.78 -31.18
C LEU A 7 32.60 -22.22 -29.77
N ASP A 8 33.72 -22.92 -29.64
CA ASP A 8 34.26 -23.36 -28.35
C ASP A 8 35.67 -22.80 -28.21
N ASN A 9 35.89 -21.88 -27.26
CA ASN A 9 37.16 -21.18 -27.07
C ASN A 9 37.76 -20.65 -28.40
N SER A 10 36.88 -20.12 -29.26
CA SER A 10 37.15 -19.75 -30.65
C SER A 10 36.83 -18.28 -30.90
N PHE A 11 37.42 -17.68 -31.94
CA PHE A 11 37.32 -16.24 -32.20
C PHE A 11 36.85 -15.97 -33.63
N ILE A 12 35.91 -15.04 -33.80
CA ILE A 12 35.55 -14.42 -35.09
C ILE A 12 35.78 -12.92 -34.95
N ILE A 13 36.78 -12.36 -35.65
CA ILE A 13 37.25 -10.99 -35.39
C ILE A 13 37.36 -10.19 -36.70
N SER A 14 36.86 -8.95 -36.68
CA SER A 14 36.96 -7.96 -37.77
C SER A 14 37.28 -6.58 -37.20
N ASN A 15 38.45 -6.45 -36.59
CA ASN A 15 38.92 -5.22 -35.96
C ASN A 15 39.57 -4.25 -36.97
N THR A 16 39.43 -2.94 -36.77
CA THR A 16 40.15 -1.92 -37.56
C THR A 16 41.19 -1.18 -36.71
N PHE A 17 42.35 -0.92 -37.32
CA PHE A 17 43.46 -0.14 -36.72
C PHE A 17 43.74 1.16 -37.52
N GLY A 18 43.01 1.37 -38.61
CA GLY A 18 43.25 2.44 -39.58
C GLY A 18 42.23 3.58 -39.47
N THR A 19 42.05 4.29 -40.58
CA THR A 19 41.07 5.37 -40.73
C THR A 19 39.82 4.94 -41.49
N GLU A 20 39.73 3.66 -41.85
CA GLU A 20 38.58 3.07 -42.54
C GLU A 20 37.74 2.26 -41.57
N LYS A 21 36.41 2.26 -41.80
CA LYS A 21 35.42 1.56 -40.97
C LYS A 21 35.78 0.08 -40.85
N GLY A 22 35.64 -0.48 -39.64
CA GLY A 22 35.73 -1.93 -39.41
C GLY A 22 34.69 -2.71 -40.20
N GLY A 23 35.05 -3.91 -40.66
CA GLY A 23 34.11 -4.77 -41.37
C GLY A 23 33.03 -5.30 -40.43
N ASP A 24 31.78 -5.36 -40.92
CA ASP A 24 30.67 -5.94 -40.17
C ASP A 24 30.80 -7.47 -40.12
N ILE A 25 30.34 -8.10 -39.03
CA ILE A 25 30.19 -9.57 -38.92
C ILE A 25 28.71 -9.90 -39.01
N THR A 26 28.34 -10.79 -39.93
CA THR A 26 26.98 -11.36 -40.01
C THR A 26 27.05 -12.88 -39.89
N ILE A 27 26.29 -13.44 -38.95
CA ILE A 27 26.12 -14.88 -38.76
C ILE A 27 24.67 -15.23 -39.09
N ASP A 28 24.47 -16.11 -40.06
CA ASP A 28 23.17 -16.65 -40.48
C ASP A 28 23.24 -18.18 -40.33
N THR A 29 22.45 -18.74 -39.41
CA THR A 29 22.58 -20.13 -38.94
C THR A 29 21.26 -20.70 -38.42
N GLY A 30 21.10 -22.01 -38.30
CA GLY A 30 19.94 -22.59 -37.61
C GLY A 30 20.02 -22.39 -36.09
N SER A 31 21.22 -22.57 -35.53
CA SER A 31 21.49 -22.27 -34.11
C SER A 31 22.93 -21.80 -33.93
N LEU A 32 23.20 -21.02 -32.89
CA LEU A 32 24.54 -20.60 -32.47
C LEU A 32 24.81 -21.05 -31.03
N SER A 33 25.93 -21.72 -30.80
CA SER A 33 26.42 -22.08 -29.46
C SER A 33 27.85 -21.57 -29.29
N ALA A 34 28.03 -20.51 -28.51
CA ALA A 34 29.33 -19.95 -28.14
C ALA A 34 29.67 -20.27 -26.69
N LYS A 35 30.78 -20.99 -26.45
CA LYS A 35 31.13 -21.52 -25.13
C LYS A 35 32.61 -21.34 -24.78
N ASN A 36 32.93 -21.45 -23.50
CA ASN A 36 34.29 -21.60 -22.97
C ASN A 36 35.26 -20.51 -23.48
N GLY A 37 34.89 -19.24 -23.43
CA GLY A 37 35.72 -18.13 -23.87
C GLY A 37 35.64 -17.83 -25.37
N ALA A 38 34.60 -18.30 -26.06
CA ALA A 38 34.37 -17.96 -27.46
C ALA A 38 34.00 -16.47 -27.64
N GLN A 39 34.59 -15.80 -28.63
CA GLN A 39 34.43 -14.36 -28.85
C GLN A 39 34.06 -14.02 -30.30
N ILE A 40 33.17 -13.05 -30.45
CA ILE A 40 32.85 -12.41 -31.74
C ILE A 40 33.15 -10.91 -31.59
N GLU A 41 34.01 -10.34 -32.43
CA GLU A 41 34.54 -9.00 -32.19
C GLU A 41 34.63 -8.13 -33.46
N THR A 42 34.21 -6.87 -33.35
CA THR A 42 34.31 -5.83 -34.40
C THR A 42 34.78 -4.48 -33.82
N SER A 43 35.88 -4.47 -33.08
CA SER A 43 36.38 -3.27 -32.37
C SER A 43 37.23 -2.35 -33.26
N THR A 44 37.32 -1.06 -32.89
CA THR A 44 38.28 -0.11 -33.49
C THR A 44 39.38 0.26 -32.50
N PHE A 45 40.61 0.27 -33.01
CA PHE A 45 41.84 0.74 -32.37
C PHE A 45 42.41 1.98 -33.10
N GLY A 46 41.71 2.46 -34.12
CA GLY A 46 42.14 3.53 -35.01
C GLY A 46 41.21 4.74 -34.98
N GLN A 47 41.23 5.53 -36.05
CA GLN A 47 40.37 6.72 -36.21
C GLN A 47 39.22 6.43 -37.18
N ALA A 48 38.42 5.42 -36.85
CA ALA A 48 37.30 4.98 -37.65
C ALA A 48 36.25 4.28 -36.80
N ASP A 49 35.02 4.23 -37.30
CA ASP A 49 33.92 3.49 -36.68
C ASP A 49 34.19 1.98 -36.67
N ALA A 50 33.72 1.31 -35.62
CA ALA A 50 33.71 -0.14 -35.52
C ALA A 50 32.65 -0.75 -36.47
N GLY A 51 32.83 -2.03 -36.82
CA GLY A 51 31.83 -2.78 -37.58
C GLY A 51 30.59 -3.09 -36.72
N LYS A 52 29.49 -3.53 -37.31
CA LYS A 52 28.32 -4.07 -36.60
C LYS A 52 28.41 -5.59 -36.49
N VAL A 53 27.93 -6.17 -35.39
CA VAL A 53 27.69 -7.61 -35.29
C VAL A 53 26.20 -7.90 -35.47
N THR A 54 25.85 -8.76 -36.42
CA THR A 54 24.48 -9.22 -36.68
C THR A 54 24.40 -10.74 -36.59
N ILE A 55 23.50 -11.26 -35.78
CA ILE A 55 23.21 -12.70 -35.66
C ILE A 55 21.75 -12.92 -36.05
N VAL A 56 21.53 -13.81 -37.00
CA VAL A 56 20.22 -14.34 -37.38
C VAL A 56 20.30 -15.84 -37.16
N ALA A 57 19.56 -16.34 -36.18
CA ALA A 57 19.43 -17.75 -35.90
C ALA A 57 17.95 -18.16 -36.02
N ASP A 58 17.67 -19.32 -36.62
CA ASP A 58 16.28 -19.79 -36.72
C ASP A 58 15.74 -20.26 -35.36
N ASP A 59 16.54 -21.02 -34.60
CA ASP A 59 16.08 -21.68 -33.37
C ASP A 59 16.67 -21.05 -32.10
N THR A 60 17.98 -21.18 -31.86
CA THR A 60 18.58 -20.82 -30.57
C THR A 60 19.93 -20.16 -30.69
N VAL A 61 20.17 -19.18 -29.82
CA VAL A 61 21.49 -18.60 -29.54
C VAL A 61 21.85 -18.87 -28.09
N THR A 62 22.99 -19.50 -27.84
CA THR A 62 23.50 -19.79 -26.50
C THR A 62 24.89 -19.20 -26.33
N PHE A 63 25.08 -18.40 -25.28
CA PHE A 63 26.39 -17.99 -24.79
C PHE A 63 26.63 -18.55 -23.39
N GLU A 64 27.68 -19.37 -23.24
CA GLU A 64 28.05 -20.01 -21.98
C GLU A 64 29.49 -19.67 -21.58
N GLY A 65 29.62 -18.90 -20.52
CA GLY A 65 30.89 -18.55 -19.90
C GLY A 65 31.47 -19.67 -19.04
N LYS A 66 32.75 -19.53 -18.69
CA LYS A 66 33.38 -20.29 -17.61
C LYS A 66 34.22 -19.33 -16.77
N PRO A 67 33.94 -19.19 -15.46
CA PRO A 67 34.69 -18.28 -14.57
C PRO A 67 36.20 -18.56 -14.52
N GLU A 68 36.60 -19.81 -14.78
CA GLU A 68 38.00 -20.25 -14.73
C GLU A 68 38.78 -19.95 -16.02
N ASN A 69 38.11 -19.54 -17.11
CA ASN A 69 38.78 -19.19 -18.37
C ASN A 69 39.25 -17.73 -18.34
N PRO A 70 40.51 -17.42 -18.73
CA PRO A 70 40.97 -16.03 -18.85
C PRO A 70 40.18 -15.21 -19.88
N ASN A 71 39.59 -15.86 -20.89
CA ASN A 71 38.77 -15.21 -21.91
C ASN A 71 37.29 -15.32 -21.55
N THR A 72 36.59 -14.19 -21.60
CA THR A 72 35.14 -14.13 -21.43
C THR A 72 34.42 -14.54 -22.71
N THR A 73 33.39 -15.37 -22.59
CA THR A 73 32.51 -15.71 -23.71
C THR A 73 31.63 -14.50 -24.05
N GLY A 74 31.54 -14.10 -25.32
CA GLY A 74 30.66 -12.99 -25.68
C GLY A 74 30.87 -12.34 -27.04
N ILE A 75 30.17 -11.23 -27.23
CA ILE A 75 30.31 -10.32 -28.36
C ILE A 75 30.90 -8.99 -27.88
N PHE A 76 31.90 -8.48 -28.61
CA PHE A 76 32.61 -7.26 -28.27
C PHE A 76 32.61 -6.28 -29.45
N ASN A 77 32.14 -5.05 -29.20
CA ASN A 77 32.09 -3.98 -30.18
C ASN A 77 32.61 -2.69 -29.54
N ASN A 78 33.93 -2.60 -29.39
CA ASN A 78 34.55 -1.57 -28.57
C ASN A 78 35.21 -0.46 -29.40
N ILE A 79 35.25 0.73 -28.81
CA ILE A 79 36.15 1.80 -29.19
C ILE A 79 37.30 1.78 -28.19
N GLU A 80 38.42 1.19 -28.57
CA GLU A 80 39.52 0.93 -27.66
C GLU A 80 40.26 2.21 -27.27
N GLN A 81 41.14 2.11 -26.27
CA GLN A 81 41.88 3.26 -25.76
C GLN A 81 42.63 3.98 -26.89
N ASP A 82 42.57 5.32 -26.88
CA ASP A 82 43.17 6.21 -27.89
C ASP A 82 42.53 6.15 -29.29
N ALA A 83 41.53 5.29 -29.52
CA ALA A 83 40.77 5.24 -30.76
C ALA A 83 39.72 6.38 -30.84
N ILE A 84 39.32 6.76 -32.06
CA ILE A 84 38.26 7.75 -32.31
C ILE A 84 37.29 7.15 -33.33
N GLY A 85 36.05 6.94 -32.92
CA GLY A 85 35.02 6.36 -33.78
C GLY A 85 33.79 5.92 -32.98
N ASN A 86 32.71 5.59 -33.67
CA ASN A 86 31.48 5.10 -33.07
C ASN A 86 31.39 3.58 -33.15
N SER A 87 30.73 2.97 -32.17
CA SER A 87 30.48 1.54 -32.16
C SER A 87 29.34 1.20 -33.13
N GLY A 88 29.47 0.11 -33.88
CA GLY A 88 28.49 -0.33 -34.88
C GLY A 88 27.29 -1.06 -34.27
N GLY A 89 27.36 -1.42 -32.98
CA GLY A 89 26.32 -2.09 -32.23
C GLY A 89 26.25 -3.60 -32.46
N ILE A 90 25.30 -4.22 -31.76
CA ILE A 90 25.04 -5.65 -31.76
C ILE A 90 23.54 -5.86 -32.04
N SER A 91 23.21 -6.72 -33.00
CA SER A 91 21.82 -7.03 -33.34
C SER A 91 21.63 -8.54 -33.44
N MET A 92 20.56 -9.05 -32.84
CA MET A 92 20.24 -10.47 -32.82
C MET A 92 18.76 -10.71 -33.10
N THR A 93 18.48 -11.69 -33.96
CA THR A 93 17.16 -12.27 -34.16
C THR A 93 17.26 -13.79 -33.99
N THR A 94 16.43 -14.39 -33.13
CA THR A 94 16.49 -15.82 -32.78
C THR A 94 15.14 -16.35 -32.31
N GLY A 95 14.93 -17.68 -32.28
CA GLY A 95 13.80 -18.25 -31.55
C GLY A 95 13.93 -18.02 -30.03
N SER A 96 15.07 -18.41 -29.45
CA SER A 96 15.40 -18.16 -28.04
C SER A 96 16.85 -17.71 -27.85
N LEU A 97 17.11 -16.91 -26.80
CA LEU A 97 18.45 -16.53 -26.34
C LEU A 97 18.69 -17.02 -24.91
N PHE A 98 19.79 -17.75 -24.71
CA PHE A 98 20.28 -18.15 -23.40
C PHE A 98 21.69 -17.59 -23.17
N MET A 99 21.85 -16.80 -22.12
CA MET A 99 23.13 -16.27 -21.67
C MET A 99 23.40 -16.74 -20.24
N ASN A 100 24.53 -17.40 -20.03
CA ASN A 100 25.01 -17.79 -18.71
C ASN A 100 26.47 -17.37 -18.58
N ASP A 101 26.77 -16.46 -17.65
CA ASP A 101 28.11 -15.91 -17.41
C ASP A 101 28.82 -15.36 -18.68
N ALA A 102 28.06 -14.73 -19.57
CA ALA A 102 28.53 -14.24 -20.86
C ALA A 102 28.25 -12.74 -21.07
N PHE A 103 28.89 -12.15 -22.09
CA PHE A 103 28.85 -10.71 -22.38
C PHE A 103 28.33 -10.37 -23.77
N LEU A 104 27.47 -9.37 -23.88
CA LEU A 104 27.21 -8.62 -25.12
C LEU A 104 27.60 -7.16 -24.84
N GLN A 105 28.69 -6.69 -25.45
CA GLN A 105 29.33 -5.44 -25.04
C GLN A 105 29.55 -4.46 -26.19
N SER A 106 29.15 -3.21 -25.96
CA SER A 106 29.49 -2.02 -26.73
C SER A 106 30.14 -0.98 -25.80
N ARG A 107 31.48 -0.93 -25.74
CA ARG A 107 32.21 -0.12 -24.74
C ARG A 107 33.13 0.92 -25.38
N ILE A 108 33.07 2.14 -24.87
CA ILE A 108 33.85 3.29 -25.36
C ILE A 108 34.94 3.65 -24.36
N LYS A 109 36.17 3.26 -24.67
CA LYS A 109 37.41 3.61 -23.94
C LYS A 109 38.19 4.74 -24.63
N GLY A 110 37.99 4.90 -25.95
CA GLY A 110 38.52 5.99 -26.78
C GLY A 110 37.59 7.20 -26.80
N GLN A 111 37.29 7.77 -27.97
CA GLN A 111 36.32 8.86 -28.16
C GLN A 111 35.26 8.48 -29.20
N GLY A 112 33.99 8.74 -28.91
CA GLY A 112 32.85 8.49 -29.80
C GLY A 112 31.65 7.88 -29.09
N ASN A 113 30.60 7.51 -29.82
CA ASN A 113 29.36 7.01 -29.23
C ASN A 113 29.28 5.48 -29.20
N GLY A 114 28.60 4.94 -28.20
CA GLY A 114 28.22 3.54 -28.12
C GLY A 114 27.15 3.19 -29.14
N GLY A 115 27.30 2.04 -29.79
CA GLY A 115 26.27 1.43 -30.60
C GLY A 115 25.32 0.61 -29.74
N ASP A 116 24.07 0.49 -30.21
CA ASP A 116 22.99 -0.16 -29.49
C ASP A 116 23.15 -1.69 -29.45
N VAL A 117 22.50 -2.32 -28.46
CA VAL A 117 22.31 -3.77 -28.39
C VAL A 117 20.82 -4.06 -28.56
N THR A 118 20.45 -4.70 -29.68
CA THR A 118 19.06 -5.07 -29.98
C THR A 118 18.91 -6.59 -30.08
N ILE A 119 17.98 -7.14 -29.29
CA ILE A 119 17.66 -8.57 -29.27
C ILE A 119 16.17 -8.73 -29.58
N ILE A 120 15.87 -9.53 -30.59
CA ILE A 120 14.51 -9.93 -30.95
C ILE A 120 14.46 -11.45 -30.85
N ALA A 121 13.63 -11.95 -29.94
CA ALA A 121 13.38 -13.37 -29.77
C ALA A 121 11.90 -13.70 -30.02
N ASP A 122 11.61 -14.84 -30.63
CA ASP A 122 10.22 -15.29 -30.79
C ASP A 122 9.65 -15.82 -29.46
N ASP A 123 10.46 -16.55 -28.70
CA ASP A 123 10.06 -17.19 -27.44
C ASP A 123 10.69 -16.47 -26.22
N GLN A 124 11.89 -16.88 -25.78
CA GLN A 124 12.43 -16.42 -24.50
C GLN A 124 13.83 -15.82 -24.59
N VAL A 125 14.10 -14.86 -23.70
CA VAL A 125 15.44 -14.36 -23.40
C VAL A 125 15.74 -14.61 -21.93
N ILE A 126 16.73 -15.46 -21.66
CA ILE A 126 17.22 -15.73 -20.31
C ILE A 126 18.64 -15.19 -20.19
N VAL A 127 18.83 -14.25 -19.26
CA VAL A 127 20.13 -13.70 -18.89
C VAL A 127 20.42 -14.09 -17.45
N ASP A 128 21.36 -15.01 -17.27
CA ASP A 128 21.72 -15.58 -15.98
C ASP A 128 23.18 -15.30 -15.62
N GLN A 129 23.41 -14.94 -14.36
CA GLN A 129 24.72 -14.65 -13.80
C GLN A 129 25.45 -13.48 -14.50
N ASN A 130 26.58 -13.07 -13.91
CA ASN A 130 27.47 -11.99 -14.35
C ASN A 130 26.95 -10.55 -14.20
N SER A 131 27.82 -9.69 -13.68
CA SER A 131 27.48 -8.30 -13.35
C SER A 131 27.25 -7.35 -14.52
N ASN A 132 27.66 -7.70 -15.75
CA ASN A 132 27.53 -6.85 -16.93
C ASN A 132 27.21 -7.71 -18.16
N SER A 133 26.19 -8.58 -18.06
CA SER A 133 25.83 -9.53 -19.10
C SER A 133 25.54 -8.84 -20.43
N ILE A 134 24.82 -7.71 -20.40
CA ILE A 134 24.61 -6.85 -21.57
C ILE A 134 25.02 -5.42 -21.19
N LEU A 135 25.97 -4.85 -21.93
CA LEU A 135 26.65 -3.61 -21.56
C LEU A 135 26.80 -2.66 -22.74
N THR A 136 26.25 -1.46 -22.60
CA THR A 136 26.68 -0.26 -23.32
C THR A 136 27.33 0.67 -22.29
N GLU A 137 28.61 1.04 -22.45
CA GLU A 137 29.29 1.89 -21.45
C GLU A 137 30.28 2.86 -22.07
N VAL A 138 30.28 4.09 -21.58
CA VAL A 138 31.31 5.10 -21.84
C VAL A 138 32.22 5.21 -20.62
N ASP A 139 33.54 5.04 -20.80
CA ASP A 139 34.51 5.00 -19.70
C ASP A 139 34.81 6.39 -19.10
N PHE A 140 35.53 6.39 -17.97
CA PHE A 140 35.96 7.61 -17.30
C PHE A 140 36.83 8.48 -18.21
N SER A 141 36.61 9.80 -18.16
CA SER A 141 37.35 10.79 -18.94
C SER A 141 37.14 10.70 -20.46
N VAL A 142 36.20 9.86 -20.92
CA VAL A 142 35.81 9.74 -22.33
C VAL A 142 34.70 10.74 -22.65
N ILE A 143 34.66 11.22 -23.89
CA ILE A 143 33.54 11.99 -24.44
C ILE A 143 32.78 11.09 -25.42
N GLY A 144 31.50 10.86 -25.13
CA GLY A 144 30.64 9.93 -25.86
C GLY A 144 29.35 9.65 -25.10
N SER A 145 28.28 9.30 -25.82
CA SER A 145 27.05 8.80 -25.19
C SER A 145 26.99 7.27 -25.29
N ALA A 146 26.43 6.61 -24.28
CA ALA A 146 26.20 5.17 -24.30
C ALA A 146 25.06 4.82 -25.28
N GLY A 147 25.13 3.64 -25.90
CA GLY A 147 24.06 3.14 -26.76
C GLY A 147 22.89 2.57 -25.96
N ASP A 148 21.76 2.34 -26.62
CA ASP A 148 20.55 1.78 -26.01
C ASP A 148 20.59 0.25 -25.96
N ILE A 149 19.82 -0.33 -25.03
CA ILE A 149 19.58 -1.78 -24.95
C ILE A 149 18.09 -2.02 -25.18
N SER A 150 17.75 -2.85 -26.16
CA SER A 150 16.35 -3.22 -26.49
C SER A 150 16.18 -4.73 -26.58
N ILE A 151 15.18 -5.27 -25.89
CA ILE A 151 14.81 -6.68 -25.92
C ILE A 151 13.31 -6.80 -26.23
N ASP A 152 12.96 -7.59 -27.26
CA ASP A 152 11.60 -8.00 -27.61
C ASP A 152 11.52 -9.54 -27.57
N ALA A 153 10.61 -10.11 -26.78
CA ALA A 153 10.42 -11.55 -26.64
C ALA A 153 8.98 -11.94 -26.22
N GLU A 154 8.67 -13.23 -26.16
CA GLU A 154 7.48 -13.70 -25.41
C GLU A 154 7.71 -13.57 -23.90
N SER A 155 8.88 -13.98 -23.40
CA SER A 155 9.27 -13.83 -21.99
C SER A 155 10.73 -13.40 -21.81
N VAL A 156 11.01 -12.62 -20.77
CA VAL A 156 12.36 -12.14 -20.44
C VAL A 156 12.67 -12.40 -18.97
N THR A 157 13.75 -13.12 -18.69
CA THR A 157 14.24 -13.40 -17.33
C THR A 157 15.66 -12.90 -17.13
N ILE A 158 15.88 -12.14 -16.06
CA ILE A 158 17.20 -11.63 -15.63
C ILE A 158 17.42 -12.10 -14.20
N SER A 159 18.36 -13.04 -13.99
CA SER A 159 18.50 -13.76 -12.72
C SER A 159 19.93 -13.89 -12.20
N ASN A 160 20.04 -14.23 -10.91
CA ASN A 160 21.29 -14.61 -10.23
C ASN A 160 22.45 -13.60 -10.39
N GLY A 161 22.14 -12.30 -10.34
CA GLY A 161 23.08 -11.20 -10.44
C GLY A 161 23.36 -10.71 -11.86
N ALA A 162 22.66 -11.24 -12.87
CA ALA A 162 22.70 -10.76 -14.24
C ALA A 162 22.25 -9.30 -14.36
N ARG A 163 22.89 -8.52 -15.25
CA ARG A 163 22.50 -7.11 -15.44
C ARG A 163 22.55 -6.63 -16.89
N LEU A 164 21.61 -5.75 -17.20
CA LEU A 164 21.60 -4.91 -18.38
C LEU A 164 22.05 -3.50 -17.97
N VAL A 165 23.08 -2.98 -18.61
CA VAL A 165 23.78 -1.77 -18.17
C VAL A 165 24.00 -0.83 -19.34
N ALA A 166 23.52 0.40 -19.21
CA ALA A 166 23.69 1.49 -20.16
C ALA A 166 24.29 2.73 -19.45
N ASP A 167 25.56 2.65 -19.04
CA ASP A 167 26.19 3.65 -18.17
C ASP A 167 27.07 4.65 -18.93
N THR A 168 27.12 5.91 -18.49
CA THR A 168 28.14 6.88 -18.91
C THR A 168 28.98 7.36 -17.72
N LEU A 169 30.28 7.04 -17.73
CA LEU A 169 31.25 7.40 -16.68
C LEU A 169 32.06 8.65 -17.01
N GLY A 170 31.99 9.11 -18.25
CA GLY A 170 32.63 10.31 -18.78
C GLY A 170 31.61 11.40 -19.08
N ILE A 171 31.78 12.08 -20.22
CA ILE A 171 30.92 13.17 -20.68
C ILE A 171 30.02 12.66 -21.80
N GLY A 172 28.70 12.70 -21.58
CA GLY A 172 27.66 12.29 -22.51
C GLY A 172 26.49 11.63 -21.78
N ASP A 173 25.40 11.39 -22.49
CA ASP A 173 24.19 10.82 -21.90
C ASP A 173 24.34 9.29 -21.74
N ALA A 174 23.65 8.74 -20.74
CA ALA A 174 23.51 7.29 -20.56
C ALA A 174 22.42 6.76 -21.50
N GLY A 175 22.51 5.47 -21.86
CA GLY A 175 21.57 4.85 -22.81
C GLY A 175 20.27 4.41 -22.15
N ASN A 176 19.22 4.28 -22.94
CA ASN A 176 17.93 3.76 -22.52
C ASN A 176 17.95 2.22 -22.46
N ILE A 177 17.09 1.66 -21.61
CA ILE A 177 16.86 0.21 -21.55
C ILE A 177 15.38 -0.06 -21.78
N THR A 178 15.05 -0.77 -22.85
CA THR A 178 13.66 -1.16 -23.19
C THR A 178 13.53 -2.67 -23.19
N ILE A 179 12.58 -3.19 -22.42
CA ILE A 179 12.17 -4.60 -22.45
C ILE A 179 10.70 -4.65 -22.82
N THR A 180 10.36 -5.38 -23.88
CA THR A 180 8.99 -5.71 -24.27
C THR A 180 8.83 -7.21 -24.29
N ALA A 181 7.99 -7.75 -23.40
CA ALA A 181 7.59 -9.14 -23.39
C ALA A 181 6.10 -9.26 -23.73
N ARG A 182 5.71 -10.28 -24.48
CA ARG A 182 4.28 -10.57 -24.75
C ARG A 182 3.58 -11.21 -23.56
N ASP A 183 4.33 -11.88 -22.69
CA ASP A 183 3.83 -12.54 -21.49
C ASP A 183 4.53 -11.98 -20.23
N THR A 184 5.73 -12.41 -19.90
CA THR A 184 6.33 -12.12 -18.58
C THR A 184 7.69 -11.45 -18.66
N VAL A 185 7.92 -10.48 -17.76
CA VAL A 185 9.25 -9.98 -17.43
C VAL A 185 9.56 -10.31 -15.97
N THR A 186 10.69 -10.97 -15.73
CA THR A 186 11.15 -11.34 -14.39
C THR A 186 12.57 -10.83 -14.14
N ILE A 187 12.74 -10.07 -13.07
CA ILE A 187 14.05 -9.61 -12.56
C ILE A 187 14.19 -10.18 -11.14
N ASP A 188 15.01 -11.23 -10.99
CA ASP A 188 15.01 -12.03 -9.78
C ASP A 188 16.41 -12.24 -9.17
N GLY A 189 16.48 -12.08 -7.85
CA GLY A 189 17.57 -12.62 -7.07
C GLY A 189 18.87 -11.82 -7.13
N VAL A 190 19.91 -12.46 -6.59
CA VAL A 190 21.27 -11.93 -6.48
C VAL A 190 22.27 -13.03 -6.84
N ASN A 191 23.51 -12.67 -7.14
CA ASN A 191 24.54 -13.66 -7.41
C ASN A 191 24.90 -14.51 -6.18
N SER A 192 25.52 -15.67 -6.44
CA SER A 192 25.83 -16.67 -5.41
C SER A 192 26.72 -16.18 -4.27
N ASP A 193 27.53 -15.13 -4.48
CA ASP A 193 28.39 -14.53 -3.45
C ASP A 193 27.69 -13.41 -2.65
N LEU A 194 26.44 -13.09 -2.99
CA LEU A 194 25.60 -12.08 -2.35
C LEU A 194 26.23 -10.69 -2.39
N THR A 195 26.89 -10.34 -3.49
CA THR A 195 27.50 -9.01 -3.68
C THR A 195 26.79 -8.16 -4.71
N LEU A 196 25.93 -8.76 -5.53
CA LEU A 196 25.27 -8.09 -6.63
C LEU A 196 23.88 -8.63 -6.91
N ALA A 197 22.91 -7.70 -6.98
CA ALA A 197 21.56 -8.01 -7.42
C ALA A 197 21.43 -8.08 -8.94
N SER A 198 20.48 -8.91 -9.40
CA SER A 198 20.01 -8.89 -10.78
C SER A 198 19.34 -7.55 -11.08
N GLY A 199 19.42 -7.05 -12.31
CA GLY A 199 18.71 -5.81 -12.60
C GLY A 199 19.08 -5.02 -13.84
N LEU A 200 18.38 -3.90 -13.97
CA LEU A 200 18.56 -2.91 -15.03
C LEU A 200 19.26 -1.68 -14.47
N ARG A 201 20.18 -1.10 -15.23
CA ARG A 201 20.87 0.13 -14.84
C ARG A 201 21.16 1.04 -16.02
N SER A 202 20.65 2.26 -15.96
CA SER A 202 21.14 3.40 -16.74
C SER A 202 21.67 4.45 -15.77
N ARG A 203 22.90 4.93 -15.95
CA ARG A 203 23.53 5.81 -14.95
C ARG A 203 24.56 6.73 -15.52
N VAL A 204 24.63 7.94 -14.96
CA VAL A 204 25.76 8.86 -15.17
C VAL A 204 26.64 8.95 -13.91
N GLY A 205 27.91 8.59 -14.05
CA GLY A 205 28.93 8.63 -13.00
C GLY A 205 29.02 7.40 -12.09
N ARG A 206 29.81 7.50 -11.02
CA ARG A 206 30.04 6.45 -10.01
C ARG A 206 30.16 7.04 -8.60
N ASP A 207 30.01 6.16 -7.60
CA ASP A 207 30.12 6.49 -6.18
C ASP A 207 31.49 7.07 -5.80
N ARG A 208 31.53 8.37 -5.48
CA ARG A 208 32.74 9.08 -5.03
C ARG A 208 33.16 8.77 -3.60
N GLU A 209 32.28 8.21 -2.78
CA GLU A 209 32.64 7.78 -1.42
C GLU A 209 33.63 6.63 -1.48
N ASN A 210 33.51 5.79 -2.53
CA ASN A 210 34.48 4.75 -2.83
C ASN A 210 35.85 5.38 -3.15
N PRO A 211 36.90 5.07 -2.36
CA PRO A 211 38.25 5.61 -2.59
C PRO A 211 38.80 5.36 -4.00
N ARG A 212 38.32 4.31 -4.70
CA ARG A 212 38.72 3.98 -6.07
C ARG A 212 38.30 5.05 -7.09
N PHE A 213 37.21 5.77 -6.84
CA PHE A 213 36.63 6.72 -7.81
C PHE A 213 36.73 8.18 -7.38
N ARG A 214 37.11 8.45 -6.12
CA ARG A 214 37.19 9.79 -5.53
C ARG A 214 37.95 10.83 -6.35
N ASN A 215 39.03 10.41 -7.03
CA ASN A 215 39.91 11.31 -7.80
C ASN A 215 39.68 11.23 -9.32
N LYS A 216 38.62 10.56 -9.78
CA LYS A 216 38.27 10.51 -11.22
C LYS A 216 37.54 11.80 -11.63
N PRO A 217 37.66 12.25 -12.90
CA PRO A 217 36.90 13.38 -13.42
C PRO A 217 35.39 13.20 -13.23
N GLN A 218 34.63 14.30 -13.12
CA GLN A 218 33.17 14.21 -13.02
C GLN A 218 32.55 13.79 -14.35
N ALA A 219 31.61 12.86 -14.27
CA ALA A 219 30.72 12.57 -15.38
C ALA A 219 29.70 13.71 -15.56
N ILE A 220 29.33 13.99 -16.80
CA ILE A 220 28.35 15.03 -17.14
C ILE A 220 27.45 14.50 -18.23
N GLY A 221 26.15 14.41 -17.95
CA GLY A 221 25.13 13.93 -18.88
C GLY A 221 23.86 13.49 -18.15
N ASN A 222 22.81 13.22 -18.90
CA ASN A 222 21.54 12.75 -18.36
C ASN A 222 21.50 11.22 -18.29
N GLY A 223 20.76 10.70 -17.31
CA GLY A 223 20.43 9.28 -17.21
C GLY A 223 19.46 8.89 -18.31
N GLY A 224 19.61 7.68 -18.84
CA GLY A 224 18.67 7.13 -19.81
C GLY A 224 17.43 6.56 -19.12
N ASP A 225 16.32 6.54 -19.85
CA ASP A 225 15.05 6.01 -19.38
C ASP A 225 15.04 4.47 -19.39
N ILE A 226 14.29 3.87 -18.48
CA ILE A 226 14.06 2.42 -18.45
C ILE A 226 12.58 2.14 -18.63
N THR A 227 12.23 1.38 -19.67
CA THR A 227 10.85 0.99 -19.98
C THR A 227 10.71 -0.53 -19.97
N ILE A 228 9.75 -1.04 -19.21
CA ILE A 228 9.40 -2.46 -19.15
C ILE A 228 7.93 -2.60 -19.55
N LYS A 229 7.66 -3.42 -20.56
CA LYS A 229 6.31 -3.77 -21.00
C LYS A 229 6.14 -5.28 -20.96
N GLY A 230 5.03 -5.74 -20.39
CA GLY A 230 4.71 -7.16 -20.25
C GLY A 230 3.22 -7.37 -20.07
N LYS A 231 2.77 -8.61 -20.09
CA LYS A 231 1.46 -8.95 -19.49
C LYS A 231 1.58 -8.89 -17.96
N SER A 232 2.63 -9.49 -17.40
CA SER A 232 2.99 -9.35 -15.98
C SER A 232 4.48 -9.05 -15.79
N VAL A 233 4.81 -8.27 -14.77
CA VAL A 233 6.17 -7.87 -14.42
C VAL A 233 6.46 -8.23 -12.96
N PHE A 234 7.52 -9.00 -12.74
CA PHE A 234 7.94 -9.46 -11.42
C PHE A 234 9.35 -8.96 -11.11
N VAL A 235 9.52 -8.26 -10.00
CA VAL A 235 10.82 -7.87 -9.45
C VAL A 235 10.94 -8.43 -8.04
N THR A 236 11.71 -9.49 -7.89
CA THR A 236 11.67 -10.35 -6.71
C THR A 236 13.03 -10.66 -6.13
N ASN A 237 13.05 -11.06 -4.86
CA ASN A 237 14.24 -11.58 -4.17
C ASN A 237 15.48 -10.68 -4.24
N GLY A 238 15.28 -9.35 -4.28
CA GLY A 238 16.36 -8.37 -4.31
C GLY A 238 16.68 -7.78 -5.69
N GLY A 239 15.90 -8.10 -6.73
CA GLY A 239 16.03 -7.53 -8.07
C GLY A 239 15.94 -6.00 -8.10
N GLN A 240 16.69 -5.33 -8.99
CA GLN A 240 16.81 -3.87 -8.99
C GLN A 240 16.58 -3.24 -10.35
N ILE A 241 15.95 -2.07 -10.37
CA ILE A 241 15.82 -1.21 -11.56
C ILE A 241 16.35 0.17 -11.18
N SER A 242 17.29 0.71 -11.95
CA SER A 242 18.00 1.94 -11.55
C SER A 242 18.32 2.89 -12.71
N ALA A 243 17.85 4.13 -12.60
CA ALA A 243 18.16 5.25 -13.49
C ALA A 243 18.76 6.40 -12.64
N GLU A 244 20.07 6.39 -12.38
CA GLU A 244 20.69 7.22 -11.32
C GLU A 244 21.72 8.23 -11.83
N ILE A 245 21.90 9.32 -11.07
CA ILE A 245 22.99 10.30 -11.26
C ILE A 245 23.90 10.32 -10.04
N TYR A 246 25.20 10.17 -10.30
CA TYR A 246 26.26 10.28 -9.29
C TYR A 246 27.09 11.56 -9.41
N ASP A 247 27.05 12.23 -10.56
CA ASP A 247 27.76 13.48 -10.82
C ASP A 247 26.79 14.58 -11.27
N LYS A 248 26.81 15.02 -12.54
CA LYS A 248 25.99 16.14 -13.02
C LYS A 248 25.04 15.73 -14.15
N GLY A 249 23.76 16.06 -14.00
CA GLY A 249 22.70 15.86 -14.98
C GLY A 249 21.41 15.33 -14.36
N LYS A 250 20.36 15.13 -15.16
CA LYS A 250 19.06 14.64 -14.68
C LYS A 250 18.98 13.13 -14.68
N ALA A 251 18.38 12.53 -13.66
CA ALA A 251 18.12 11.09 -13.63
C ALA A 251 17.06 10.71 -14.68
N GLY A 252 17.18 9.49 -15.22
CA GLY A 252 16.23 8.94 -16.18
C GLY A 252 14.94 8.47 -15.49
N ASN A 253 13.86 8.42 -16.25
CA ASN A 253 12.55 7.95 -15.81
C ASN A 253 12.47 6.42 -15.88
N ILE A 254 11.60 5.84 -15.06
CA ILE A 254 11.31 4.41 -15.08
C ILE A 254 9.82 4.21 -15.32
N SER A 255 9.47 3.50 -16.39
CA SER A 255 8.09 3.15 -16.73
C SER A 255 7.91 1.63 -16.78
N ILE A 256 6.96 1.12 -16.00
CA ILE A 256 6.56 -0.29 -16.00
C ILE A 256 5.10 -0.35 -16.38
N ILE A 257 4.79 -1.02 -17.49
CA ILE A 257 3.45 -1.12 -18.04
C ILE A 257 3.11 -2.60 -18.18
N ALA A 258 2.19 -3.07 -17.37
CA ALA A 258 1.67 -4.42 -17.40
C ALA A 258 0.18 -4.44 -17.77
N GLU A 259 -0.27 -5.48 -18.44
CA GLU A 259 -1.72 -5.71 -18.64
C GLU A 259 -2.37 -6.25 -17.37
N ASP A 260 -1.69 -7.13 -16.65
CA ASP A 260 -2.13 -7.81 -15.45
C ASP A 260 -1.39 -7.31 -14.20
N ASP A 261 -0.28 -7.93 -13.81
CA ASP A 261 0.29 -7.72 -12.48
C ASP A 261 1.66 -7.04 -12.55
N VAL A 262 1.89 -6.05 -11.69
CA VAL A 262 3.22 -5.55 -11.35
C VAL A 262 3.50 -5.90 -9.89
N ILE A 263 4.42 -6.84 -9.67
CA ILE A 263 4.73 -7.36 -8.33
C ILE A 263 6.19 -7.04 -7.99
N PHE A 264 6.37 -6.26 -6.93
CA PHE A 264 7.63 -6.11 -6.25
C PHE A 264 7.55 -6.83 -4.91
N ASP A 265 8.36 -7.87 -4.75
CA ASP A 265 8.32 -8.69 -3.54
C ASP A 265 9.71 -8.97 -2.99
N GLY A 266 9.84 -8.80 -1.68
CA GLY A 266 10.95 -9.36 -0.91
C GLY A 266 12.17 -8.46 -0.80
N ALA A 267 12.88 -8.66 0.31
CA ALA A 267 14.24 -8.23 0.51
C ALA A 267 15.09 -9.44 0.92
N LEU A 268 16.10 -9.75 0.12
CA LEU A 268 17.03 -10.83 0.44
C LEU A 268 17.98 -10.37 1.54
N ILE A 269 17.90 -11.01 2.71
CA ILE A 269 18.71 -10.70 3.89
C ILE A 269 19.80 -11.76 4.05
N PHE A 270 21.03 -11.30 4.31
CA PHE A 270 22.17 -12.21 4.47
C PHE A 270 23.24 -11.64 5.41
N ARG A 271 24.05 -12.54 5.97
CA ARG A 271 25.21 -12.17 6.78
C ARG A 271 26.47 -12.12 5.94
N ASN A 272 27.07 -10.95 5.84
CA ASN A 272 28.28 -10.74 5.05
C ASN A 272 29.51 -11.24 5.82
N LYS A 273 29.97 -12.46 5.51
CA LYS A 273 31.18 -13.07 6.11
C LYS A 273 32.43 -12.21 5.95
N ASN A 274 32.52 -11.42 4.87
CA ASN A 274 33.66 -10.56 4.56
C ASN A 274 33.62 -9.21 5.31
N ARG A 275 32.50 -8.84 5.91
CA ARG A 275 32.34 -7.60 6.72
C ARG A 275 32.02 -7.93 8.18
N ASN A 276 32.85 -8.74 8.83
CA ASN A 276 32.68 -9.14 10.23
C ASN A 276 31.28 -9.70 10.53
N ASN A 277 30.71 -10.47 9.61
CA ASN A 277 29.37 -11.04 9.72
C ASN A 277 28.23 -9.99 9.82
N LYS A 278 28.47 -8.76 9.34
CA LYS A 278 27.45 -7.69 9.32
C LYS A 278 26.26 -8.12 8.46
N VAL A 279 25.06 -7.92 9.00
CA VAL A 279 23.80 -8.12 8.26
C VAL A 279 23.68 -7.09 7.14
N SER A 280 23.48 -7.59 5.93
CA SER A 280 23.26 -6.87 4.68
C SER A 280 21.97 -7.35 4.02
N SER A 281 21.43 -6.56 3.10
CA SER A 281 20.23 -6.92 2.36
C SER A 281 20.23 -6.35 0.95
N PHE A 282 19.48 -6.99 0.07
CA PHE A 282 19.05 -6.48 -1.23
C PHE A 282 17.53 -6.44 -1.26
N SER A 283 16.93 -5.25 -1.27
CA SER A 283 15.48 -5.10 -1.51
C SER A 283 15.18 -5.21 -2.99
N SER A 284 14.01 -5.75 -3.34
CA SER A 284 13.39 -5.54 -4.65
C SER A 284 13.03 -4.06 -4.79
N ILE A 285 13.67 -3.34 -5.70
CA ILE A 285 13.74 -1.88 -5.60
C ILE A 285 13.84 -1.13 -6.93
N ILE A 286 13.19 0.04 -6.99
CA ILE A 286 13.36 1.06 -8.03
C ILE A 286 14.21 2.23 -7.49
N PHE A 287 15.19 2.69 -8.27
CA PHE A 287 15.98 3.90 -8.00
C PHE A 287 15.93 4.89 -9.17
N THR A 288 15.48 6.12 -8.93
CA THR A 288 15.60 7.25 -9.89
C THR A 288 16.36 8.43 -9.29
N ARG A 289 17.46 8.09 -8.60
CA ARG A 289 18.05 8.95 -7.57
C ARG A 289 19.22 9.81 -8.04
N VAL A 290 19.28 11.01 -7.47
CA VAL A 290 20.45 11.89 -7.48
C VAL A 290 21.26 11.67 -6.19
N ARG A 291 22.51 11.23 -6.32
CA ARG A 291 23.34 10.77 -5.19
C ARG A 291 23.99 11.93 -4.43
N GLN A 292 24.64 11.59 -3.32
CA GLN A 292 25.35 12.57 -2.50
C GLN A 292 26.47 13.20 -3.32
N THR A 293 26.56 14.55 -3.30
CA THR A 293 27.46 15.39 -4.13
C THR A 293 27.07 15.59 -5.60
N ALA A 294 26.01 14.91 -6.07
CA ALA A 294 25.49 15.09 -7.42
C ALA A 294 24.61 16.36 -7.55
N GLU A 295 24.42 16.83 -8.78
CA GLU A 295 23.58 17.99 -9.12
C GLU A 295 22.65 17.63 -10.30
N GLY A 296 21.34 17.69 -10.05
CA GLY A 296 20.27 17.45 -11.01
C GLY A 296 18.96 17.00 -10.34
N ASP A 297 17.90 16.87 -11.12
CA ASP A 297 16.60 16.42 -10.63
C ASP A 297 16.49 14.88 -10.68
N GLY A 298 15.75 14.31 -9.73
CA GLY A 298 15.36 12.91 -9.72
C GLY A 298 14.46 12.56 -10.90
N GLY A 299 14.51 11.31 -11.35
CA GLY A 299 13.69 10.81 -12.45
C GLY A 299 12.32 10.35 -11.95
N ASN A 300 11.31 10.42 -12.81
CA ASN A 300 9.95 10.01 -12.43
C ASN A 300 9.75 8.50 -12.57
N VAL A 301 8.82 7.95 -11.80
CA VAL A 301 8.42 6.55 -11.86
C VAL A 301 6.95 6.46 -12.25
N LEU A 302 6.64 5.70 -13.30
CA LEU A 302 5.28 5.37 -13.73
C LEU A 302 5.08 3.85 -13.67
N ILE A 303 4.06 3.40 -12.96
CA ILE A 303 3.65 2.00 -12.93
C ILE A 303 2.19 1.89 -13.34
N GLU A 304 1.91 1.09 -14.37
CA GLU A 304 0.57 0.80 -14.85
C GLU A 304 0.33 -0.72 -14.82
N GLY A 305 -0.81 -1.16 -14.29
CA GLY A 305 -1.18 -2.57 -14.21
C GLY A 305 -2.66 -2.77 -13.90
N ARG A 306 -3.17 -4.00 -13.99
CA ARG A 306 -4.45 -4.37 -13.39
C ARG A 306 -4.32 -4.41 -11.86
N SER A 307 -3.28 -5.03 -11.34
CA SER A 307 -2.91 -4.98 -9.91
C SER A 307 -1.44 -4.61 -9.73
N VAL A 308 -1.15 -3.78 -8.73
CA VAL A 308 0.21 -3.39 -8.36
C VAL A 308 0.45 -3.70 -6.89
N SER A 309 1.53 -4.40 -6.56
CA SER A 309 1.85 -4.75 -5.18
C SER A 309 3.32 -4.55 -4.82
N PHE A 310 3.55 -3.97 -3.65
CA PHE A 310 4.84 -3.87 -2.98
C PHE A 310 4.73 -4.59 -1.64
N THR A 311 5.50 -5.66 -1.45
CA THR A 311 5.42 -6.51 -0.26
C THR A 311 6.80 -6.89 0.24
N ASN A 312 6.88 -7.30 1.51
CA ASN A 312 8.07 -7.93 2.09
C ASN A 312 9.39 -7.13 1.92
N GLY A 313 9.36 -5.81 2.13
CA GLY A 313 10.54 -4.94 2.09
C GLY A 313 10.91 -4.43 0.70
N ALA A 314 9.97 -4.53 -0.24
CA ALA A 314 10.05 -3.90 -1.55
C ALA A 314 9.89 -2.37 -1.49
N VAL A 315 10.61 -1.64 -2.34
CA VAL A 315 10.72 -0.17 -2.22
C VAL A 315 10.76 0.56 -3.57
N ILE A 316 10.12 1.72 -3.66
CA ILE A 316 10.43 2.73 -4.68
C ILE A 316 11.19 3.88 -4.01
N ASN A 317 12.37 4.24 -4.53
CA ASN A 317 13.15 5.40 -4.07
C ASN A 317 13.38 6.39 -5.22
N SER A 318 12.49 7.37 -5.31
CA SER A 318 12.59 8.52 -6.21
C SER A 318 13.12 9.76 -5.47
N GLU A 319 14.27 9.58 -4.81
CA GLU A 319 14.80 10.56 -3.86
C GLU A 319 15.99 11.35 -4.41
N THR A 320 16.24 12.54 -3.85
CA THR A 320 17.47 13.32 -4.08
C THR A 320 18.30 13.44 -2.79
N ARG A 321 19.61 13.18 -2.88
CA ARG A 321 20.62 13.41 -1.83
C ARG A 321 21.69 14.44 -2.24
N GLY A 322 21.50 15.06 -3.41
CA GLY A 322 22.34 16.10 -3.96
C GLY A 322 21.55 17.39 -4.16
N LYS A 323 21.97 18.25 -5.08
CA LYS A 323 21.17 19.44 -5.43
C LYS A 323 20.15 19.10 -6.51
N GLY A 324 18.91 19.55 -6.36
CA GLY A 324 17.79 19.34 -7.30
C GLY A 324 16.59 18.65 -6.66
N ASN A 325 15.46 18.60 -7.36
CA ASN A 325 14.19 18.10 -6.81
C ASN A 325 14.12 16.55 -6.81
N GLY A 326 13.29 15.97 -5.96
CA GLY A 326 12.87 14.57 -6.05
C GLY A 326 12.01 14.32 -7.31
N GLY A 327 11.93 13.07 -7.76
CA GLY A 327 11.13 12.71 -8.93
C GLY A 327 9.73 12.20 -8.54
N ASP A 328 8.71 12.48 -9.33
CA ASP A 328 7.34 12.07 -9.03
C ASP A 328 7.17 10.55 -9.17
N VAL A 329 6.24 9.98 -8.40
CA VAL A 329 5.82 8.57 -8.53
C VAL A 329 4.34 8.53 -8.86
N GLU A 330 3.98 7.94 -9.99
CA GLU A 330 2.59 7.71 -10.39
C GLU A 330 2.31 6.20 -10.52
N ILE A 331 1.31 5.73 -9.79
CA ILE A 331 0.80 4.35 -9.90
C ILE A 331 -0.64 4.39 -10.39
N LYS A 332 -0.92 3.67 -11.47
CA LYS A 332 -2.26 3.48 -12.02
C LYS A 332 -2.60 2.00 -12.02
N ALA A 333 -3.61 1.64 -11.24
CA ALA A 333 -4.15 0.29 -11.22
C ALA A 333 -5.60 0.27 -11.72
N ARG A 334 -6.04 -0.86 -12.26
CA ARG A 334 -7.47 -1.11 -12.46
C ARG A 334 -8.12 -1.58 -11.17
N ASP A 335 -7.61 -2.66 -10.59
CA ASP A 335 -8.28 -3.41 -9.52
C ASP A 335 -7.71 -3.06 -8.14
N ARG A 336 -6.38 -3.02 -7.99
CA ARG A 336 -5.77 -2.89 -6.66
C ARG A 336 -4.38 -2.29 -6.67
N VAL A 337 -4.10 -1.51 -5.63
CA VAL A 337 -2.73 -1.21 -5.17
C VAL A 337 -2.57 -1.73 -3.74
N LEU A 338 -1.53 -2.53 -3.50
CA LEU A 338 -1.19 -3.04 -2.16
C LEU A 338 0.24 -2.60 -1.80
N VAL A 339 0.41 -1.99 -0.64
CA VAL A 339 1.73 -1.71 -0.05
C VAL A 339 1.73 -2.28 1.36
N ASP A 340 2.49 -3.35 1.57
CA ASP A 340 2.39 -4.14 2.81
C ASP A 340 3.75 -4.46 3.44
N GLY A 341 3.78 -4.29 4.76
CA GLY A 341 4.71 -4.96 5.63
C GLY A 341 6.02 -4.22 5.91
N VAL A 342 6.74 -4.78 6.88
CA VAL A 342 8.09 -4.41 7.29
C VAL A 342 8.86 -5.72 7.47
N VAL A 343 10.16 -5.72 7.13
CA VAL A 343 11.00 -6.92 7.27
C VAL A 343 12.12 -6.68 8.27
N LEU A 344 12.26 -7.55 9.26
CA LEU A 344 13.36 -7.54 10.22
C LEU A 344 14.68 -7.96 9.56
N LEU A 345 15.74 -7.16 9.71
CA LEU A 345 17.07 -7.47 9.21
C LEU A 345 17.80 -8.51 10.07
N ASP A 346 17.62 -8.48 11.39
CA ASP A 346 18.17 -9.50 12.29
C ASP A 346 17.11 -9.92 13.31
N GLY A 347 17.05 -11.21 13.61
CA GLY A 347 16.17 -11.76 14.64
C GLY A 347 16.67 -11.49 16.07
N VAL A 348 17.90 -10.99 16.23
CA VAL A 348 18.52 -10.68 17.52
C VAL A 348 18.41 -9.20 17.89
N ASP A 349 18.65 -8.29 16.93
CA ASP A 349 18.46 -6.84 17.09
C ASP A 349 17.17 -6.41 16.38
N LYS A 350 16.06 -6.33 17.12
CA LYS A 350 14.76 -5.86 16.61
C LYS A 350 14.78 -4.41 16.10
N THR A 351 15.89 -3.68 16.29
CA THR A 351 16.00 -2.25 15.93
C THR A 351 16.23 -2.00 14.44
N ARG A 352 16.62 -3.01 13.65
CA ARG A 352 16.93 -2.86 12.23
C ARG A 352 15.87 -3.54 11.37
N SER A 353 15.08 -2.74 10.66
CA SER A 353 14.08 -3.22 9.70
C SER A 353 14.23 -2.56 8.32
N ILE A 354 13.61 -3.18 7.32
CA ILE A 354 13.36 -2.64 6.00
C ILE A 354 11.86 -2.38 5.92
N THR A 355 11.48 -1.12 5.83
CA THR A 355 10.08 -0.74 5.62
C THR A 355 9.73 -0.87 4.14
N THR A 356 8.65 -1.59 3.81
CA THR A 356 8.07 -1.54 2.47
C THR A 356 7.53 -0.13 2.24
N GLY A 357 7.78 0.46 1.08
CA GLY A 357 7.21 1.78 0.83
C GLY A 357 7.60 2.46 -0.46
N ILE A 358 6.93 3.58 -0.68
CA ILE A 358 7.14 4.47 -1.82
C ILE A 358 7.65 5.79 -1.27
N PHE A 359 8.84 6.18 -1.71
CA PHE A 359 9.55 7.35 -1.19
C PHE A 359 9.92 8.29 -2.34
N SER A 360 9.45 9.54 -2.27
CA SER A 360 9.84 10.63 -3.18
C SER A 360 10.41 11.83 -2.41
N ASN A 361 11.47 11.54 -1.65
CA ASN A 361 11.99 12.46 -0.64
C ASN A 361 13.20 13.27 -1.09
N VAL A 362 13.44 14.40 -0.42
CA VAL A 362 14.77 15.06 -0.36
C VAL A 362 15.44 14.66 0.94
N ARG A 363 16.56 13.93 0.86
CA ARG A 363 17.27 13.38 2.03
C ARG A 363 18.44 14.28 2.46
N SER A 364 19.16 13.89 3.53
CA SER A 364 20.34 14.60 4.04
C SER A 364 21.36 14.99 2.95
N ASN A 365 21.82 16.23 2.96
CA ASN A 365 22.58 16.99 1.96
C ASN A 365 21.82 17.35 0.67
N GLY A 366 20.51 17.12 0.66
CA GLY A 366 19.60 17.45 -0.42
C GLY A 366 19.18 18.93 -0.39
N ASP A 367 19.21 19.60 -1.55
CA ASP A 367 18.75 20.99 -1.72
C ASP A 367 17.76 21.04 -2.89
N GLY A 368 16.45 20.90 -2.58
CA GLY A 368 15.35 20.80 -3.55
C GLY A 368 14.03 20.39 -2.90
N ASN A 369 12.93 20.40 -3.67
CA ASN A 369 11.61 19.97 -3.19
C ASN A 369 11.41 18.45 -3.37
N GLY A 370 10.60 17.82 -2.51
CA GLY A 370 10.14 16.45 -2.69
C GLY A 370 9.27 16.30 -3.94
N GLY A 371 9.22 15.11 -4.53
CA GLY A 371 8.36 14.84 -5.70
C GLY A 371 7.00 14.29 -5.26
N ASP A 372 5.97 14.49 -6.06
CA ASP A 372 4.61 14.06 -5.71
C ASP A 372 4.45 12.54 -5.81
N ILE A 373 3.61 11.96 -4.96
CA ILE A 373 3.13 10.58 -5.09
C ILE A 373 1.66 10.62 -5.52
N LYS A 374 1.35 10.05 -6.67
CA LYS A 374 -0.02 9.94 -7.20
C LYS A 374 -0.42 8.48 -7.36
N ILE A 375 -1.55 8.10 -6.77
CA ILE A 375 -2.11 6.76 -6.91
C ILE A 375 -3.53 6.87 -7.46
N LYS A 376 -3.80 6.14 -8.54
CA LYS A 376 -5.13 6.05 -9.14
C LYS A 376 -5.57 4.59 -9.27
N VAL A 377 -6.73 4.24 -8.70
CA VAL A 377 -7.33 2.90 -8.82
C VAL A 377 -8.77 3.05 -9.32
N LYS A 378 -9.09 2.44 -10.48
CA LYS A 378 -10.35 2.69 -11.19
C LYS A 378 -11.54 1.79 -10.80
N GLU A 379 -11.30 0.57 -10.33
CA GLU A 379 -12.37 -0.43 -10.14
C GLU A 379 -12.23 -1.17 -8.80
N GLY A 380 -11.36 -0.70 -7.90
CA GLY A 380 -11.16 -1.34 -6.61
C GLY A 380 -10.40 -0.46 -5.64
N SER A 381 -9.44 -1.03 -4.89
CA SER A 381 -8.96 -0.47 -3.63
C SER A 381 -7.46 -0.21 -3.54
N LEU A 382 -7.08 0.67 -2.62
CA LEU A 382 -5.72 0.88 -2.14
C LEU A 382 -5.64 0.40 -0.68
N ALA A 383 -4.68 -0.46 -0.38
CA ALA A 383 -4.38 -0.89 0.99
C ALA A 383 -2.91 -0.60 1.35
N ILE A 384 -2.71 0.05 2.49
CA ILE A 384 -1.41 0.32 3.11
C ILE A 384 -1.42 -0.33 4.49
N THR A 385 -0.69 -1.43 4.64
CA THR A 385 -0.82 -2.32 5.80
C THR A 385 0.53 -2.75 6.38
N GLY A 386 0.51 -3.29 7.60
CA GLY A 386 1.68 -3.94 8.19
C GLY A 386 2.89 -3.04 8.44
N GLY A 387 2.69 -1.73 8.64
CA GLY A 387 3.74 -0.74 8.87
C GLY A 387 4.35 -0.14 7.60
N ALA A 388 3.74 -0.39 6.44
CA ALA A 388 4.17 0.16 5.17
C ALA A 388 4.02 1.70 5.09
N ARG A 389 4.77 2.33 4.18
CA ARG A 389 4.81 3.81 4.09
C ARG A 389 4.69 4.35 2.68
N LEU A 390 3.88 5.41 2.52
CA LEU A 390 3.98 6.36 1.41
C LEU A 390 4.58 7.65 1.95
N GLN A 391 5.67 8.14 1.37
CA GLN A 391 6.35 9.31 1.90
C GLN A 391 6.87 10.26 0.81
N SER A 392 6.44 11.52 0.90
CA SER A 392 6.91 12.62 0.05
C SER A 392 7.34 13.83 0.89
N GLY A 393 8.35 13.62 1.74
CA GLY A 393 8.87 14.63 2.66
C GLY A 393 10.27 15.13 2.32
N THR A 394 10.73 16.16 3.02
CA THR A 394 12.12 16.61 2.99
C THR A 394 12.79 16.46 4.35
N GLN A 395 14.11 16.22 4.35
CA GLN A 395 14.94 16.11 5.56
C GLN A 395 15.87 17.31 5.74
N GLU A 396 16.05 18.13 4.71
CA GLU A 396 16.90 19.34 4.72
C GLU A 396 16.17 20.54 4.10
N LYS A 397 16.68 21.20 3.05
CA LYS A 397 16.06 22.39 2.47
C LYS A 397 15.05 22.00 1.39
N GLY A 398 13.88 22.64 1.42
CA GLY A 398 12.84 22.54 0.39
C GLY A 398 11.52 21.98 0.92
N ASN A 399 10.46 22.18 0.16
CA ASN A 399 9.10 21.74 0.55
C ASN A 399 8.91 20.25 0.27
N GLY A 400 8.12 19.57 1.11
CA GLY A 400 7.61 18.23 0.83
C GLY A 400 6.74 18.22 -0.43
N GLY A 401 6.69 17.08 -1.10
CA GLY A 401 5.76 16.87 -2.20
C GLY A 401 4.40 16.37 -1.68
N ASN A 402 3.41 16.37 -2.55
CA ASN A 402 2.04 16.02 -2.23
C ASN A 402 1.80 14.52 -2.38
N VAL A 403 0.87 13.98 -1.62
CA VAL A 403 0.30 12.64 -1.85
C VAL A 403 -1.14 12.82 -2.32
N ILE A 404 -1.43 12.39 -3.55
CA ILE A 404 -2.74 12.53 -4.21
C ILE A 404 -3.27 11.15 -4.58
N ILE A 405 -4.36 10.75 -3.94
CA ILE A 405 -4.98 9.43 -4.10
C ILE A 405 -6.39 9.58 -4.65
N THR A 406 -6.71 8.83 -5.69
CA THR A 406 -8.07 8.73 -6.25
C THR A 406 -8.40 7.27 -6.50
N VAL A 407 -9.36 6.74 -5.75
CA VAL A 407 -9.69 5.31 -5.71
C VAL A 407 -11.20 5.15 -5.78
N ASP A 408 -11.73 4.35 -6.69
CA ASP A 408 -13.18 4.27 -6.87
C ASP A 408 -13.91 3.59 -5.69
N ASP A 409 -13.29 2.60 -5.03
CA ASP A 409 -13.90 1.86 -3.91
C ASP A 409 -13.34 2.29 -2.54
N GLN A 410 -12.26 1.66 -2.07
CA GLN A 410 -11.78 1.83 -0.69
C GLN A 410 -10.31 2.23 -0.62
N VAL A 411 -9.99 3.18 0.26
CA VAL A 411 -8.64 3.41 0.77
C VAL A 411 -8.56 2.91 2.21
N LEU A 412 -7.71 1.92 2.47
CA LEU A 412 -7.46 1.36 3.80
C LEU A 412 -6.02 1.67 4.23
N ILE A 413 -5.85 2.35 5.36
CA ILE A 413 -4.58 2.53 6.05
C ILE A 413 -4.70 1.85 7.41
N ASP A 414 -4.07 0.69 7.56
CA ASP A 414 -4.38 -0.21 8.66
C ASP A 414 -3.13 -0.77 9.35
N GLY A 415 -3.20 -0.80 10.68
CA GLY A 415 -2.29 -1.56 11.51
C GLY A 415 -0.94 -0.89 11.78
N VAL A 416 -0.23 -1.50 12.72
CA VAL A 416 1.18 -1.25 13.01
C VAL A 416 2.04 -2.44 12.58
N GLY A 417 3.21 -2.16 12.02
CA GLY A 417 4.24 -3.13 11.73
C GLY A 417 5.18 -3.35 12.92
N ILE A 418 6.37 -3.85 12.62
CA ILE A 418 7.40 -4.15 13.63
C ILE A 418 7.88 -2.87 14.34
N ASN A 419 8.07 -2.94 15.66
CA ASN A 419 8.44 -1.84 16.55
C ASN A 419 7.39 -0.72 16.61
N ASP A 420 6.12 -1.09 16.58
CA ASP A 420 4.97 -0.17 16.64
C ASP A 420 5.05 0.91 15.54
N GLN A 421 5.64 0.55 14.39
CA GLN A 421 5.73 1.41 13.24
C GLN A 421 4.36 1.47 12.56
N PRO A 422 3.66 2.60 12.55
CA PRO A 422 2.34 2.66 11.92
C PRO A 422 2.43 2.51 10.40
N SER A 423 1.41 1.90 9.81
CA SER A 423 1.11 2.06 8.39
C SER A 423 0.75 3.52 8.15
N GLN A 424 1.45 4.21 7.25
CA GLN A 424 1.29 5.67 7.18
C GLN A 424 1.47 6.28 5.78
N ILE A 425 0.70 7.33 5.54
CA ILE A 425 0.95 8.33 4.49
C ILE A 425 1.56 9.56 5.15
N LEU A 426 2.74 9.98 4.68
CA LEU A 426 3.53 11.04 5.29
C LEU A 426 4.02 12.07 4.26
N THR A 427 3.63 13.33 4.41
CA THR A 427 4.16 14.47 3.62
C THR A 427 4.96 15.47 4.46
N GLY A 428 5.08 15.18 5.75
CA GLY A 428 5.79 15.98 6.75
C GLY A 428 7.30 16.10 6.56
N VAL A 429 7.88 17.14 7.15
CA VAL A 429 9.32 17.45 7.11
C VAL A 429 10.00 17.03 8.43
N ASP A 430 11.14 16.34 8.34
CA ASP A 430 11.87 15.79 9.51
C ASP A 430 12.80 16.83 10.19
N LEU A 431 13.17 16.57 11.45
CA LEU A 431 13.89 17.39 12.44
C LEU A 431 15.20 18.05 11.99
N ARG A 432 15.76 17.65 10.85
CA ARG A 432 17.02 18.18 10.31
C ARG A 432 16.82 19.29 9.27
N SER A 433 15.58 19.52 8.83
CA SER A 433 15.27 20.63 7.94
C SER A 433 15.40 21.95 8.69
N THR A 434 16.17 22.86 8.12
CA THR A 434 16.27 24.23 8.64
C THR A 434 15.19 25.13 8.04
N GLN A 435 14.59 24.76 6.89
CA GLN A 435 13.57 25.49 6.11
C GLN A 435 12.83 24.55 5.12
N GLY A 436 11.49 24.44 5.20
CA GLY A 436 10.64 23.72 4.23
C GLY A 436 9.24 23.37 4.76
N ASN A 437 8.19 23.60 3.96
CA ASN A 437 6.79 23.27 4.34
C ASN A 437 6.47 21.81 4.00
N GLY A 438 5.59 21.16 4.79
CA GLY A 438 5.01 19.87 4.48
C GLY A 438 4.12 19.92 3.22
N GLY A 439 4.06 18.81 2.50
CA GLY A 439 3.20 18.69 1.32
C GLY A 439 1.74 18.35 1.68
N LYS A 440 0.83 18.52 0.71
CA LYS A 440 -0.60 18.21 0.89
C LYS A 440 -0.88 16.72 0.81
N ILE A 441 -1.80 16.23 1.65
CA ILE A 441 -2.44 14.92 1.46
C ILE A 441 -3.84 15.16 0.89
N LYS A 442 -4.18 14.54 -0.23
CA LYS A 442 -5.53 14.59 -0.82
C LYS A 442 -6.00 13.19 -1.18
N ILE A 443 -7.13 12.77 -0.62
CA ILE A 443 -7.72 11.44 -0.87
C ILE A 443 -9.18 11.61 -1.31
N ASN A 444 -9.50 11.02 -2.45
CA ASN A 444 -10.88 10.88 -2.94
C ASN A 444 -11.20 9.39 -3.12
N ALA A 445 -12.16 8.87 -2.37
CA ALA A 445 -12.61 7.48 -2.50
C ALA A 445 -14.05 7.27 -2.01
N ASN A 446 -14.73 6.20 -2.44
CA ASN A 446 -16.07 5.89 -1.91
C ASN A 446 -16.04 5.62 -0.39
N SER A 447 -15.00 4.95 0.11
CA SER A 447 -14.74 4.74 1.54
C SER A 447 -13.28 4.97 1.90
N ILE A 448 -13.03 5.65 3.02
CA ILE A 448 -11.69 5.82 3.62
C ILE A 448 -11.74 5.24 5.04
N ALA A 449 -10.81 4.34 5.34
CA ALA A 449 -10.65 3.74 6.66
C ALA A 449 -9.21 3.92 7.15
N VAL A 450 -9.05 4.54 8.32
CA VAL A 450 -7.76 4.69 9.04
C VAL A 450 -7.92 3.95 10.37
N THR A 451 -7.31 2.76 10.47
CA THR A 451 -7.64 1.79 11.53
C THR A 451 -6.42 1.20 12.21
N ASP A 452 -6.59 0.72 13.45
CA ASP A 452 -5.62 -0.10 14.18
C ASP A 452 -4.21 0.53 14.28
N GLY A 453 -4.12 1.83 14.51
CA GLY A 453 -2.87 2.59 14.58
C GLY A 453 -2.33 3.07 13.22
N GLY A 454 -3.08 2.90 12.13
CA GLY A 454 -2.81 3.53 10.85
C GLY A 454 -2.83 5.06 10.93
N ALA A 455 -2.09 5.75 10.06
CA ALA A 455 -1.95 7.20 10.13
C ALA A 455 -1.93 7.94 8.77
N LEU A 456 -2.59 9.10 8.75
CA LEU A 456 -2.41 10.15 7.74
C LEU A 456 -1.72 11.34 8.42
N ASP A 457 -0.44 11.57 8.13
CA ASP A 457 0.37 12.58 8.84
C ASP A 457 0.98 13.59 7.86
N ALA A 458 0.52 14.84 7.91
CA ALA A 458 1.09 15.96 7.16
C ALA A 458 1.93 16.90 8.05
N SER A 459 2.29 16.47 9.26
CA SER A 459 2.92 17.29 10.29
C SER A 459 4.38 17.63 10.00
N THR A 460 4.81 18.82 10.44
CA THR A 460 6.20 19.29 10.37
C THR A 460 6.89 19.17 11.73
N ASN A 461 8.15 18.75 11.72
CA ASN A 461 9.07 18.83 12.87
C ASN A 461 10.11 19.95 12.72
N SER A 462 9.94 20.82 11.72
CA SER A 462 10.94 21.81 11.28
C SER A 462 10.40 23.24 11.34
N ASN A 463 11.20 24.22 10.97
CA ASN A 463 10.78 25.63 10.95
C ASN A 463 9.69 25.97 9.91
N GLY A 464 9.42 25.10 8.92
CA GLY A 464 8.33 25.34 7.95
C GLY A 464 6.99 24.78 8.42
N ASN A 465 5.91 25.15 7.73
CA ASN A 465 4.53 24.81 8.12
C ASN A 465 4.18 23.34 7.84
N GLY A 466 3.20 22.79 8.57
CA GLY A 466 2.57 21.50 8.24
C GLY A 466 1.80 21.58 6.92
N GLY A 467 1.48 20.44 6.31
CA GLY A 467 0.73 20.36 5.06
C GLY A 467 -0.78 20.17 5.28
N PRO A 468 -1.65 20.69 4.39
CA PRO A 468 -3.10 20.50 4.52
C PRO A 468 -3.52 19.07 4.18
N ILE A 469 -4.64 18.61 4.75
CA ILE A 469 -5.26 17.31 4.45
C ILE A 469 -6.67 17.52 3.92
N ASP A 470 -6.94 17.07 2.69
CA ASP A 470 -8.28 17.09 2.08
C ASP A 470 -8.79 15.65 1.90
N LEU A 471 -9.92 15.33 2.54
CA LEU A 471 -10.59 14.04 2.39
C LEU A 471 -11.98 14.22 1.77
N THR A 472 -12.27 13.48 0.71
CA THR A 472 -13.60 13.43 0.09
C THR A 472 -14.04 11.99 -0.05
N THR A 473 -15.15 11.62 0.58
CA THR A 473 -15.64 10.25 0.57
C THR A 473 -17.14 10.15 0.82
N ASN A 474 -17.74 8.96 0.75
CA ASN A 474 -19.09 8.75 1.27
C ASN A 474 -19.02 8.31 2.74
N THR A 475 -17.99 7.54 3.11
CA THR A 475 -17.78 7.11 4.50
C THR A 475 -16.33 7.29 4.91
N LEU A 476 -16.08 8.04 5.98
CA LEU A 476 -14.78 8.11 6.65
C LEU A 476 -14.89 7.44 8.01
N THR A 477 -14.02 6.44 8.26
CA THR A 477 -13.89 5.78 9.56
C THR A 477 -12.47 5.94 10.07
N VAL A 478 -12.34 6.49 11.28
CA VAL A 478 -11.09 6.60 12.03
C VAL A 478 -11.28 5.79 13.31
N ASN A 479 -10.80 4.54 13.32
CA ASN A 479 -11.01 3.61 14.44
C ASN A 479 -9.64 3.22 15.03
N GLY A 480 -9.26 3.81 16.16
CA GLY A 480 -7.90 3.68 16.72
C GLY A 480 -6.78 4.18 15.79
N GLY A 481 -7.13 4.94 14.74
CA GLY A 481 -6.21 5.55 13.78
C GLY A 481 -6.05 7.05 14.02
N VAL A 482 -5.07 7.66 13.34
CA VAL A 482 -4.76 9.10 13.52
C VAL A 482 -4.72 9.84 12.19
N ILE A 483 -5.40 10.99 12.12
CA ILE A 483 -5.28 11.95 11.02
C ILE A 483 -4.75 13.25 11.60
N SER A 484 -3.55 13.66 11.19
CA SER A 484 -2.84 14.77 11.83
C SER A 484 -2.20 15.72 10.84
N SER A 485 -2.46 17.01 11.03
CA SER A 485 -1.70 18.11 10.44
C SER A 485 -1.20 18.98 11.59
N ALA A 486 0.06 18.78 11.99
CA ALA A 486 0.61 19.46 13.17
C ALA A 486 1.96 20.16 12.93
N ALA A 487 2.28 21.12 13.80
CA ALA A 487 3.62 21.69 13.98
C ALA A 487 4.14 21.31 15.39
N LYS A 488 5.00 20.28 15.44
CA LYS A 488 5.45 19.63 16.69
C LYS A 488 6.47 20.49 17.47
N GLU A 489 6.80 20.14 18.73
CA GLU A 489 7.62 20.88 19.72
C GLU A 489 8.83 21.71 19.23
N LYS A 490 9.49 21.31 18.14
CA LYS A 490 10.67 21.99 17.59
C LYS A 490 10.39 22.83 16.35
N ALA A 491 9.17 22.77 15.84
CA ALA A 491 8.70 23.58 14.74
C ALA A 491 8.43 25.02 15.21
N ILE A 492 8.81 25.99 14.37
CA ILE A 492 8.38 27.40 14.49
C ILE A 492 7.25 27.68 13.47
N GLY A 493 7.05 26.77 12.52
CA GLY A 493 5.98 26.87 11.52
C GLY A 493 4.60 26.64 12.12
N GLN A 494 3.58 26.99 11.34
CA GLN A 494 2.16 26.78 11.68
C GLN A 494 1.70 25.39 11.23
N ALA A 495 0.66 24.85 11.86
CA ALA A 495 -0.07 23.73 11.27
C ALA A 495 -0.96 24.22 10.10
N SER A 496 -1.43 23.30 9.27
CA SER A 496 -2.35 23.60 8.17
C SER A 496 -3.71 22.95 8.42
N ASP A 497 -4.72 23.39 7.68
CA ASP A 497 -6.10 22.94 7.86
C ASP A 497 -6.31 21.46 7.46
N ILE A 498 -7.27 20.82 8.12
CA ILE A 498 -7.85 19.53 7.72
C ILE A 498 -9.28 19.80 7.26
N THR A 499 -9.59 19.42 6.01
CA THR A 499 -10.93 19.54 5.43
C THR A 499 -11.49 18.16 5.09
N ILE A 500 -12.65 17.81 5.64
CA ILE A 500 -13.33 16.54 5.43
C ILE A 500 -14.70 16.80 4.84
N ASN A 501 -14.99 16.18 3.70
CA ASN A 501 -16.32 16.14 3.10
C ASN A 501 -16.75 14.68 2.94
N THR A 502 -17.74 14.25 3.73
CA THR A 502 -18.22 12.86 3.76
C THR A 502 -19.74 12.79 3.89
N ASP A 503 -20.39 11.66 3.59
CA ASP A 503 -21.79 11.50 4.00
C ASP A 503 -21.84 11.09 5.49
N ALA A 504 -20.97 10.15 5.90
CA ALA A 504 -20.85 9.71 7.28
C ALA A 504 -19.40 9.77 7.77
N LEU A 505 -19.19 10.42 8.93
CA LEU A 505 -17.93 10.40 9.67
C LEU A 505 -18.11 9.58 10.95
N LYS A 506 -17.22 8.61 11.17
CA LYS A 506 -17.09 7.86 12.43
C LYS A 506 -15.69 8.01 12.98
N VAL A 507 -15.58 8.45 14.23
CA VAL A 507 -14.31 8.45 14.97
C VAL A 507 -14.54 7.60 16.23
N GLU A 508 -13.89 6.45 16.27
CA GLU A 508 -14.18 5.39 17.23
C GLU A 508 -12.89 4.88 17.88
N ASP A 509 -12.99 4.26 19.06
CA ASP A 509 -11.92 3.48 19.69
C ASP A 509 -10.57 4.22 19.81
N GLU A 510 -10.56 5.42 20.42
CA GLU A 510 -9.39 6.30 20.53
C GLU A 510 -8.89 6.88 19.20
N GLY A 511 -9.74 6.85 18.15
CA GLY A 511 -9.48 7.54 16.90
C GLY A 511 -9.34 9.05 17.10
N GLU A 512 -8.39 9.67 16.39
CA GLU A 512 -8.06 11.09 16.55
C GLU A 512 -7.95 11.80 15.20
N ILE A 513 -8.64 12.95 15.07
CA ILE A 513 -8.42 13.92 14.00
C ILE A 513 -7.92 15.21 14.63
N THR A 514 -6.69 15.62 14.30
CA THR A 514 -5.99 16.66 15.05
C THR A 514 -5.26 17.68 14.19
N VAL A 515 -5.48 18.96 14.51
CA VAL A 515 -4.70 20.10 14.04
C VAL A 515 -4.03 20.77 15.24
N LYS A 516 -2.72 20.54 15.41
CA LYS A 516 -1.99 20.97 16.62
C LYS A 516 -0.76 21.79 16.30
N SER A 517 -0.47 22.81 17.09
CA SER A 517 0.78 23.54 17.00
C SER A 517 1.30 23.95 18.38
N GLU A 518 2.52 23.53 18.71
CA GLU A 518 3.11 23.73 20.05
C GLU A 518 3.78 25.12 20.24
N LYS A 519 4.14 25.78 19.14
CA LYS A 519 4.84 27.09 19.15
C LYS A 519 4.35 28.08 18.08
N GLY A 520 3.60 27.60 17.10
CA GLY A 520 2.92 28.41 16.08
C GLY A 520 1.40 28.33 16.22
N ILE A 521 0.68 28.90 15.26
CA ILE A 521 -0.79 28.80 15.21
C ILE A 521 -1.17 27.43 14.65
N ALA A 522 -2.14 26.74 15.25
CA ALA A 522 -2.73 25.56 14.63
C ALA A 522 -3.65 25.93 13.46
N GLY A 523 -3.84 25.00 12.52
CA GLY A 523 -4.81 25.16 11.42
C GLY A 523 -6.23 24.87 11.90
N ASN A 524 -7.23 25.09 11.07
CA ASN A 524 -8.63 24.79 11.39
C ASN A 524 -9.00 23.35 11.00
N LEU A 525 -10.01 22.82 11.68
CA LEU A 525 -10.65 21.56 11.34
C LEU A 525 -12.05 21.83 10.79
N ASP A 526 -12.24 21.64 9.48
CA ASP A 526 -13.51 21.87 8.79
C ASP A 526 -14.12 20.54 8.35
N ILE A 527 -15.26 20.17 8.93
CA ILE A 527 -15.95 18.92 8.65
C ILE A 527 -17.33 19.22 8.08
N LYS A 528 -17.60 18.68 6.89
CA LYS A 528 -18.91 18.62 6.27
C LYS A 528 -19.39 17.17 6.20
N ALA A 529 -20.52 16.88 6.84
CA ALA A 529 -21.12 15.55 6.83
C ALA A 529 -22.65 15.55 6.84
N ASN A 530 -23.28 14.40 6.55
CA ASN A 530 -24.69 14.20 6.90
C ASN A 530 -24.79 13.73 8.36
N SER A 531 -23.92 12.80 8.77
CA SER A 531 -23.87 12.29 10.15
C SER A 531 -22.44 12.23 10.70
N LEU A 532 -22.28 12.59 11.98
CA LEU A 532 -21.05 12.43 12.75
C LEU A 532 -21.31 11.56 13.98
N LEU A 533 -20.59 10.45 14.11
CA LEU A 533 -20.52 9.63 15.31
C LEU A 533 -19.12 9.74 15.93
N LEU A 534 -19.06 10.17 17.18
CA LEU A 534 -17.89 10.04 18.04
C LEU A 534 -18.21 8.97 19.09
N ASP A 535 -17.37 7.94 19.18
CA ASP A 535 -17.48 6.89 20.20
C ASP A 535 -16.09 6.61 20.79
N ASN A 536 -15.78 7.22 21.93
CA ASN A 536 -14.40 7.34 22.43
C ASN A 536 -13.46 7.94 21.36
N GLY A 537 -13.97 8.90 20.58
CA GLY A 537 -13.25 9.56 19.49
C GLY A 537 -12.97 11.03 19.78
N THR A 538 -11.89 11.56 19.20
CA THR A 538 -11.40 12.91 19.47
C THR A 538 -11.28 13.74 18.19
N LEU A 539 -11.88 14.93 18.22
CA LEU A 539 -11.63 16.03 17.28
C LEU A 539 -10.90 17.14 18.03
N LEU A 540 -9.64 17.42 17.65
CA LEU A 540 -8.77 18.33 18.40
C LEU A 540 -8.18 19.42 17.51
N ALA A 541 -8.30 20.66 17.97
CA ALA A 541 -7.67 21.84 17.40
C ALA A 541 -6.95 22.61 18.52
N GLU A 542 -5.63 22.48 18.62
CA GLU A 542 -4.87 22.97 19.77
C GLU A 542 -3.77 23.95 19.37
N THR A 543 -3.83 25.17 19.89
CA THR A 543 -2.80 26.20 19.72
C THR A 543 -2.08 26.47 21.05
N GLN A 544 -0.76 26.29 21.06
CA GLN A 544 0.10 26.67 22.18
C GLN A 544 1.04 27.79 21.72
N LEU A 545 0.76 29.02 22.15
CA LEU A 545 1.46 30.22 21.68
C LEU A 545 1.56 31.29 22.77
N SER A 546 2.78 31.76 23.02
CA SER A 546 3.09 32.80 24.02
C SER A 546 2.73 34.23 23.58
N GLY A 547 2.04 34.39 22.45
CA GLY A 547 1.87 35.69 21.75
C GLY A 547 0.46 36.29 21.78
N GLY A 548 -0.53 35.59 22.32
CA GLY A 548 -1.91 36.08 22.41
C GLY A 548 -2.69 36.12 21.08
N GLU A 549 -2.34 35.26 20.12
CA GLU A 549 -3.09 35.10 18.86
C GLU A 549 -4.33 34.21 19.05
N ASP A 550 -5.25 34.25 18.06
CA ASP A 550 -6.49 33.47 18.08
C ASP A 550 -6.20 31.95 17.95
N GLY A 551 -6.94 31.13 18.69
CA GLY A 551 -6.82 29.67 18.66
C GLY A 551 -7.34 29.04 17.37
N ALA A 552 -7.00 27.77 17.16
CA ALA A 552 -7.47 27.00 16.01
C ALA A 552 -8.97 26.67 16.15
N ASN A 553 -9.73 26.82 15.06
CA ASN A 553 -11.18 26.66 15.10
C ASN A 553 -11.61 25.27 14.60
N ILE A 554 -12.76 24.83 15.10
CA ILE A 554 -13.47 23.64 14.60
C ILE A 554 -14.81 24.10 14.01
N THR A 555 -15.05 23.76 12.74
CA THR A 555 -16.33 24.00 12.05
C THR A 555 -16.98 22.67 11.69
N LEU A 556 -18.19 22.42 12.18
CA LEU A 556 -18.97 21.21 11.91
C LEU A 556 -20.28 21.59 11.17
N ASP A 557 -20.32 21.38 9.85
CA ASP A 557 -21.53 21.47 9.00
C ASP A 557 -22.10 20.04 8.84
N VAL A 558 -22.96 19.62 9.78
CA VAL A 558 -23.47 18.23 9.88
C VAL A 558 -24.98 18.19 9.69
N SER A 559 -25.46 17.87 8.49
CA SER A 559 -26.86 18.09 8.12
C SER A 559 -27.92 17.33 8.97
N GLU A 560 -27.63 16.13 9.49
CA GLU A 560 -28.64 15.31 10.19
C GLU A 560 -28.37 15.18 11.70
N SER A 561 -27.20 14.68 12.10
CA SER A 561 -26.95 14.46 13.53
C SER A 561 -25.49 14.37 13.92
N ILE A 562 -25.20 14.86 15.12
CA ILE A 562 -23.96 14.60 15.87
C ILE A 562 -24.30 13.76 17.09
N VAL A 563 -23.68 12.58 17.19
CA VAL A 563 -23.84 11.66 18.33
C VAL A 563 -22.47 11.47 18.99
N MET A 564 -22.41 11.76 20.29
CA MET A 564 -21.20 11.58 21.11
C MET A 564 -21.45 10.49 22.16
N LEU A 565 -20.59 9.47 22.18
CA LEU A 565 -20.62 8.31 23.08
C LEU A 565 -19.27 8.16 23.80
N ASN A 566 -19.29 7.50 24.97
CA ASN A 566 -18.10 6.95 25.64
C ASN A 566 -16.89 7.89 25.70
N GLU A 567 -17.01 9.04 26.38
CA GLU A 567 -15.87 9.96 26.60
C GLU A 567 -15.33 10.64 25.33
N SER A 568 -16.20 10.89 24.35
CA SER A 568 -15.82 11.59 23.12
C SER A 568 -15.53 13.08 23.34
N LEU A 569 -14.60 13.63 22.57
CA LEU A 569 -14.13 15.00 22.75
C LEU A 569 -14.17 15.80 21.44
N ILE A 570 -14.72 17.02 21.51
CA ILE A 570 -14.54 18.07 20.50
C ILE A 570 -13.87 19.25 21.20
N SER A 571 -12.60 19.52 20.90
CA SER A 571 -11.81 20.51 21.64
C SER A 571 -11.04 21.47 20.73
N ALA A 572 -11.25 22.78 20.95
CA ALA A 572 -10.56 23.90 20.32
C ALA A 572 -9.76 24.70 21.37
N GLU A 573 -8.90 24.01 22.11
CA GLU A 573 -8.19 24.56 23.27
C GLU A 573 -6.97 25.40 22.91
N ALA A 574 -6.65 26.33 23.83
CA ALA A 574 -5.43 27.12 23.77
C ALA A 574 -4.70 27.16 25.12
N SER A 575 -3.37 27.13 25.07
CA SER A 575 -2.51 27.18 26.27
C SER A 575 -1.59 28.42 26.25
N GLU A 576 -0.96 28.72 27.40
CA GLU A 576 -0.24 29.97 27.64
C GLU A 576 -1.13 31.22 27.47
N GLU A 577 -0.63 32.28 26.81
CA GLU A 577 -1.36 33.53 26.58
C GLU A 577 -2.34 33.46 25.38
N ALA A 578 -2.41 32.34 24.66
CA ALA A 578 -3.26 32.18 23.48
C ALA A 578 -4.77 32.19 23.82
N THR A 579 -5.56 32.76 22.91
CA THR A 579 -7.03 32.79 23.04
C THR A 579 -7.60 31.45 22.59
N GLY A 580 -8.59 30.93 23.31
CA GLY A 580 -9.29 29.69 22.97
C GLY A 580 -9.86 29.75 21.55
N GLY A 581 -9.78 28.64 20.83
CA GLY A 581 -10.35 28.54 19.48
C GLY A 581 -11.86 28.52 19.51
N ASN A 582 -12.50 28.91 18.40
CA ASN A 582 -13.96 28.87 18.30
C ASN A 582 -14.44 27.52 17.79
N ILE A 583 -15.61 27.10 18.25
CA ILE A 583 -16.31 25.91 17.79
C ILE A 583 -17.66 26.34 17.22
N ASP A 584 -17.88 26.13 15.93
CA ASP A 584 -19.16 26.38 15.26
C ASP A 584 -19.78 25.05 14.81
N ILE A 585 -20.98 24.76 15.31
CA ILE A 585 -21.72 23.53 15.04
C ILE A 585 -23.06 23.88 14.41
N ASP A 586 -23.32 23.37 13.23
CA ASP A 586 -24.62 23.41 12.55
C ASP A 586 -25.11 21.97 12.32
N THR A 587 -26.22 21.59 12.96
CA THR A 587 -26.80 20.25 12.82
C THR A 587 -28.25 20.18 13.23
N ASP A 588 -29.08 19.29 12.64
CA ASP A 588 -30.47 19.16 13.12
C ASP A 588 -30.51 18.70 14.59
N VAL A 589 -29.68 17.71 14.96
CA VAL A 589 -29.72 17.11 16.31
C VAL A 589 -28.32 16.84 16.87
N LEU A 590 -28.03 17.35 18.07
CA LEU A 590 -26.84 17.02 18.84
C LEU A 590 -27.20 16.24 20.12
N ILE A 591 -26.63 15.04 20.29
CA ILE A 591 -26.86 14.18 21.46
C ILE A 591 -25.53 13.68 22.02
N ALA A 592 -25.25 13.98 23.29
CA ALA A 592 -24.16 13.36 24.03
C ALA A 592 -24.72 12.35 25.04
N PHE A 593 -24.48 11.05 24.87
CA PHE A 593 -25.01 10.06 25.80
C PHE A 593 -24.28 10.09 27.15
N PRO A 594 -24.94 9.75 28.26
CA PRO A 594 -24.30 9.72 29.57
C PRO A 594 -23.07 8.82 29.57
N PRO A 595 -21.97 9.24 30.22
CA PRO A 595 -20.72 8.53 30.10
C PRO A 595 -20.73 7.16 30.77
N THR A 596 -20.06 6.23 30.13
CA THR A 596 -19.84 4.88 30.65
C THR A 596 -18.58 4.83 31.54
N GLY A 597 -17.50 5.54 31.20
CA GLY A 597 -16.27 5.61 32.01
C GLY A 597 -16.14 6.89 32.85
N PRO A 598 -14.91 7.30 33.25
CA PRO A 598 -14.71 8.33 34.28
C PRO A 598 -15.04 9.75 33.84
N ASN A 599 -14.89 10.11 32.57
CA ASN A 599 -15.17 11.45 32.05
C ASN A 599 -16.50 11.51 31.30
N GLY A 600 -16.99 12.71 30.97
CA GLY A 600 -18.11 12.92 30.05
C GLY A 600 -17.68 12.95 28.60
N SER A 601 -18.66 13.11 27.70
CA SER A 601 -18.40 13.57 26.33
C SER A 601 -18.55 15.08 26.27
N ASP A 602 -17.50 15.77 25.87
CA ASP A 602 -17.34 17.20 26.12
C ASP A 602 -17.05 18.01 24.85
N ILE A 603 -17.49 19.26 24.85
CA ILE A 603 -17.22 20.27 23.81
C ILE A 603 -16.50 21.44 24.47
N ILE A 604 -15.21 21.62 24.15
CA ILE A 604 -14.31 22.48 24.94
C ILE A 604 -13.62 23.52 24.05
N ALA A 605 -13.71 24.79 24.42
CA ALA A 605 -13.03 25.92 23.78
C ALA A 605 -12.25 26.75 24.82
N LYS A 606 -11.53 26.06 25.71
CA LYS A 606 -10.87 26.68 26.87
C LYS A 606 -9.58 27.42 26.52
N ALA A 607 -9.20 28.35 27.40
CA ALA A 607 -7.90 29.01 27.40
C ALA A 607 -7.25 29.06 28.79
N GLU A 608 -5.92 28.95 28.88
CA GLU A 608 -5.20 29.08 30.17
C GLU A 608 -5.11 30.54 30.65
N GLN A 609 -4.46 31.43 29.89
CA GLN A 609 -4.28 32.85 30.25
C GLN A 609 -4.94 33.81 29.26
N GLY A 610 -5.16 33.38 28.02
CA GLY A 610 -5.91 34.14 27.02
C GLY A 610 -7.43 34.13 27.28
N LYS A 611 -8.19 34.79 26.41
CA LYS A 611 -9.65 34.77 26.49
C LYS A 611 -10.16 33.37 26.10
N GLY A 612 -11.18 32.84 26.78
CA GLY A 612 -11.86 31.62 26.35
C GLY A 612 -12.55 31.80 24.98
N GLY A 613 -12.71 30.70 24.23
CA GLY A 613 -13.24 30.72 22.88
C GLY A 613 -14.73 31.03 22.78
N GLU A 614 -15.27 31.02 21.57
CA GLU A 614 -16.71 31.09 21.31
C GLU A 614 -17.23 29.74 20.82
N ILE A 615 -18.22 29.19 21.53
CA ILE A 615 -18.92 27.97 21.11
C ILE A 615 -20.31 28.37 20.62
N THR A 616 -20.59 28.17 19.34
CA THR A 616 -21.92 28.37 18.75
C THR A 616 -22.48 27.02 18.32
N ILE A 617 -23.67 26.69 18.79
CA ILE A 617 -24.41 25.48 18.40
C ILE A 617 -25.75 25.91 17.83
N ASN A 618 -25.91 25.74 16.51
CA ASN A 618 -27.16 25.90 15.79
C ASN A 618 -27.76 24.52 15.57
N ALA A 619 -28.86 24.21 16.26
CA ALA A 619 -29.54 22.93 16.08
C ALA A 619 -31.05 22.99 16.23
N GLU A 620 -31.78 22.00 15.73
CA GLU A 620 -33.19 21.85 16.08
C GLU A 620 -33.35 21.36 17.52
N ASP A 621 -32.48 20.45 17.97
CA ASP A 621 -32.50 19.88 19.32
C ASP A 621 -31.08 19.58 19.84
N VAL A 622 -30.83 19.89 21.11
CA VAL A 622 -29.57 19.60 21.83
C VAL A 622 -29.93 18.85 23.11
N ARG A 623 -29.40 17.63 23.29
CA ARG A 623 -29.77 16.76 24.41
C ARG A 623 -28.57 16.19 25.15
N LEU A 624 -28.77 16.04 26.46
CA LEU A 624 -27.89 15.30 27.37
C LEU A 624 -26.46 15.86 27.47
N ILE A 625 -26.30 17.13 27.12
CA ILE A 625 -25.09 17.95 27.31
C ILE A 625 -25.52 19.33 27.82
N GLU A 626 -24.75 19.94 28.72
CA GLU A 626 -25.09 21.23 29.34
C GLU A 626 -23.86 22.14 29.43
N GLU A 627 -24.07 23.46 29.40
CA GLU A 627 -23.01 24.44 29.67
C GLU A 627 -22.58 24.35 31.14
N ARG A 628 -21.37 23.84 31.38
CA ARG A 628 -20.75 23.64 32.69
C ARG A 628 -19.23 23.65 32.55
N GLU A 629 -18.56 23.84 33.69
CA GLU A 629 -17.11 23.64 33.75
C GLU A 629 -16.79 22.14 33.51
N ALA A 630 -16.07 21.84 32.44
CA ALA A 630 -15.56 20.51 32.12
C ALA A 630 -14.45 20.15 33.13
N ILE A 631 -14.72 19.16 33.98
CA ILE A 631 -13.84 18.74 35.07
C ILE A 631 -13.57 17.24 34.92
N ASP A 632 -12.30 16.86 34.81
CA ASP A 632 -11.88 15.47 34.77
C ASP A 632 -12.51 14.65 35.91
N GLY A 633 -13.17 13.54 35.56
CA GLY A 633 -13.78 12.61 36.51
C GLY A 633 -15.15 13.02 37.04
N ASN A 634 -15.75 14.13 36.59
CA ASN A 634 -17.08 14.57 37.03
C ASN A 634 -18.24 13.75 36.44
N ARG A 635 -17.96 12.93 35.41
CA ARG A 635 -18.92 12.08 34.68
C ARG A 635 -20.09 12.86 34.08
N THR A 636 -19.88 14.10 33.68
CA THR A 636 -20.90 14.93 33.05
C THR A 636 -20.47 15.36 31.67
N ASN A 637 -21.42 15.40 30.73
CA ASN A 637 -21.18 15.91 29.38
C ASN A 637 -21.30 17.43 29.40
N ASP A 638 -20.22 18.12 29.08
CA ASP A 638 -20.06 19.55 29.36
C ASP A 638 -19.73 20.35 28.08
N ILE A 639 -20.33 21.55 27.97
CA ILE A 639 -19.94 22.58 27.00
C ILE A 639 -19.20 23.67 27.76
N ASP A 640 -17.92 23.89 27.44
CA ASP A 640 -17.06 24.76 28.22
C ASP A 640 -16.18 25.68 27.36
N ALA A 641 -16.46 26.99 27.43
CA ALA A 641 -15.69 28.04 26.77
C ALA A 641 -14.90 28.91 27.77
N SER A 642 -14.58 28.38 28.95
CA SER A 642 -13.99 29.16 30.05
C SER A 642 -12.51 29.51 29.83
N SER A 643 -12.01 30.40 30.69
CA SER A 643 -10.58 30.68 30.81
C SER A 643 -10.13 30.61 32.26
N ASP A 644 -8.96 30.01 32.54
CA ASP A 644 -8.46 29.83 33.91
C ASP A 644 -8.11 31.17 34.57
N SER A 645 -7.46 32.07 33.81
CA SER A 645 -6.99 33.37 34.33
C SER A 645 -7.28 34.57 33.45
N GLY A 646 -7.74 34.34 32.22
CA GLY A 646 -8.16 35.37 31.27
C GLY A 646 -9.68 35.64 31.28
N PRO A 647 -10.17 36.48 30.35
CA PRO A 647 -11.60 36.71 30.20
C PRO A 647 -12.34 35.44 29.73
N GLN A 648 -13.55 35.22 30.24
CA GLN A 648 -14.35 34.05 29.85
C GLN A 648 -14.81 34.14 28.39
N GLY A 649 -14.95 32.98 27.76
CA GLY A 649 -15.56 32.83 26.43
C GLY A 649 -17.09 32.93 26.47
N ILE A 650 -17.72 32.61 25.35
CA ILE A 650 -19.17 32.70 25.18
C ILE A 650 -19.69 31.39 24.62
N VAL A 651 -20.78 30.88 25.21
CA VAL A 651 -21.54 29.75 24.67
C VAL A 651 -22.90 30.27 24.18
N THR A 652 -23.22 30.00 22.92
CA THR A 652 -24.50 30.34 22.28
C THR A 652 -25.15 29.08 21.74
N ILE A 653 -26.29 28.69 22.31
CA ILE A 653 -27.07 27.52 21.84
C ILE A 653 -28.38 28.03 21.24
N ASN A 654 -28.47 27.95 19.92
CA ASN A 654 -29.66 28.30 19.15
C ASN A 654 -30.45 27.03 18.85
N THR A 655 -31.53 26.80 19.59
CA THR A 655 -32.47 25.71 19.30
C THR A 655 -33.65 26.19 18.47
N GLY A 656 -34.06 25.39 17.48
CA GLY A 656 -35.34 25.59 16.81
C GLY A 656 -36.47 25.58 17.85
N ASN A 657 -37.26 26.66 17.92
CA ASN A 657 -38.42 26.77 18.84
C ASN A 657 -39.46 25.66 18.56
N LEU A 658 -39.22 24.45 19.05
CA LEU A 658 -40.21 23.40 19.20
C LEU A 658 -41.12 23.84 20.35
N ASP A 659 -42.11 24.67 20.03
CA ASP A 659 -43.23 24.97 20.91
C ASP A 659 -44.03 23.67 21.13
N PRO A 660 -43.85 22.97 22.26
CA PRO A 660 -44.48 21.67 22.49
C PRO A 660 -46.00 21.83 22.63
N SER A 661 -46.49 23.07 22.83
CA SER A 661 -47.91 23.37 22.94
C SER A 661 -48.66 23.27 21.61
N ARG A 662 -47.96 23.22 20.47
CA ARG A 662 -48.59 23.04 19.15
C ARG A 662 -49.06 21.61 18.86
N GLY A 663 -48.62 20.63 19.66
CA GLY A 663 -49.15 19.25 19.64
C GLY A 663 -50.30 19.01 20.63
N LEU A 664 -50.68 20.01 21.44
CA LEU A 664 -51.80 19.90 22.37
C LEU A 664 -53.11 20.31 21.70
N ASP A 665 -53.59 19.48 20.78
CA ASP A 665 -55.03 19.45 20.56
C ASP A 665 -55.68 18.98 21.87
N GLN A 666 -56.48 19.84 22.49
CA GLN A 666 -57.30 19.44 23.63
C GLN A 666 -58.22 18.31 23.19
N LEU A 667 -57.95 17.10 23.68
CA LEU A 667 -58.90 15.99 23.57
C LEU A 667 -60.26 16.48 24.10
N PRO A 668 -61.36 16.32 23.33
CA PRO A 668 -62.67 16.77 23.75
C PRO A 668 -63.05 16.14 25.10
N ILE A 669 -63.28 16.97 26.11
CA ILE A 669 -63.60 16.54 27.49
C ILE A 669 -65.05 16.03 27.64
N ASN A 670 -65.71 15.63 26.56
CA ASN A 670 -66.98 14.92 26.66
C ASN A 670 -66.69 13.46 27.02
N LEU A 671 -66.41 13.23 28.30
CA LEU A 671 -66.60 11.95 28.95
C LEU A 671 -68.07 11.53 28.73
N THR A 672 -68.27 10.66 27.75
CA THR A 672 -69.54 9.94 27.60
C THR A 672 -69.62 8.97 28.78
N ASP A 673 -70.68 9.11 29.58
CA ASP A 673 -70.95 8.28 30.75
C ASP A 673 -71.12 6.79 30.35
N PRO A 674 -70.14 5.90 30.69
CA PRO A 674 -70.18 4.50 30.28
C PRO A 674 -71.27 3.70 31.01
N SER A 675 -71.93 4.26 32.03
CA SER A 675 -72.96 3.56 32.81
C SER A 675 -74.24 3.26 32.01
N SER A 676 -74.41 3.92 30.85
CA SER A 676 -75.54 3.69 29.92
C SER A 676 -75.26 2.70 28.79
N LEU A 677 -74.00 2.27 28.61
CA LEU A 677 -73.58 1.28 27.61
C LEU A 677 -73.48 -0.15 28.16
N ILE A 678 -73.72 -0.33 29.46
CA ILE A 678 -73.75 -1.65 30.09
C ILE A 678 -75.16 -2.24 29.94
N VAL A 679 -75.38 -2.94 28.84
CA VAL A 679 -76.46 -3.93 28.77
C VAL A 679 -76.02 -5.16 29.58
N ALA A 680 -76.56 -5.28 30.79
CA ALA A 680 -76.48 -6.49 31.60
C ALA A 680 -77.66 -7.42 31.28
N SER A 681 -77.40 -8.54 30.59
CA SER A 681 -78.14 -9.82 30.67
C SER A 681 -77.41 -10.88 29.83
N CYS A 682 -76.57 -11.77 30.40
CA CYS A 682 -76.86 -13.14 30.88
C CYS A 682 -77.42 -14.12 29.81
N PRO A 683 -76.91 -15.38 29.70
CA PRO A 683 -77.09 -16.33 30.81
C PRO A 683 -75.94 -17.32 31.08
N ARG A 684 -75.90 -17.68 32.36
CA ARG A 684 -75.45 -18.98 32.86
C ARG A 684 -76.41 -20.06 32.33
N SER A 685 -75.84 -21.16 31.85
CA SER A 685 -76.49 -22.43 31.45
C SER A 685 -77.09 -22.53 30.05
N GLY A 686 -76.50 -23.46 29.27
CA GLY A 686 -77.20 -24.30 28.29
C GLY A 686 -77.54 -23.66 26.94
N LYS A 687 -76.69 -23.95 25.94
CA LYS A 687 -76.87 -23.75 24.48
C LYS A 687 -76.62 -22.32 23.97
N VAL A 688 -75.35 -22.05 23.67
CA VAL A 688 -74.93 -21.02 22.70
C VAL A 688 -74.05 -21.71 21.66
N SER A 689 -74.28 -21.43 20.38
CA SER A 689 -73.56 -21.95 19.22
C SER A 689 -72.08 -21.55 19.23
N VAL A 690 -71.24 -22.38 18.62
CA VAL A 690 -69.77 -22.30 18.63
C VAL A 690 -69.20 -21.09 17.86
N ASP A 691 -70.06 -20.26 17.25
CA ASP A 691 -69.63 -19.30 16.22
C ASP A 691 -69.41 -17.85 16.73
N GLU A 692 -69.51 -17.57 18.04
CA GLU A 692 -69.30 -16.22 18.59
C GLU A 692 -68.43 -16.18 19.87
N LEU A 693 -67.30 -16.89 19.85
CA LEU A 693 -66.20 -16.62 20.78
C LEU A 693 -64.95 -16.28 19.97
N GLY A 694 -64.33 -15.13 20.28
CA GLY A 694 -63.13 -14.66 19.60
C GLY A 694 -61.98 -15.67 19.74
N GLU A 695 -61.32 -15.97 18.63
CA GLU A 695 -60.19 -16.88 18.54
C GLU A 695 -58.87 -16.11 18.61
N PHE A 696 -57.90 -16.61 19.39
CA PHE A 696 -56.54 -16.12 19.44
C PHE A 696 -55.61 -17.08 18.69
N ILE A 697 -55.14 -16.68 17.51
CA ILE A 697 -54.30 -17.51 16.65
C ILE A 697 -52.82 -17.26 17.00
N VAL A 698 -52.17 -18.25 17.63
CA VAL A 698 -50.73 -18.24 17.92
C VAL A 698 -49.99 -18.84 16.73
N THR A 699 -49.28 -18.02 15.95
CA THR A 699 -48.52 -18.47 14.75
C THR A 699 -47.06 -18.83 15.04
N GLY A 700 -46.64 -18.84 16.31
CA GLY A 700 -45.28 -19.15 16.75
C GLY A 700 -45.12 -20.55 17.33
N ARG A 701 -43.91 -21.12 17.23
CA ARG A 701 -43.56 -22.44 17.79
C ARG A 701 -43.32 -22.36 19.31
N GLY A 702 -44.42 -22.43 20.07
CA GLY A 702 -44.47 -22.90 21.47
C GLY A 702 -44.20 -21.88 22.58
N GLY A 703 -45.02 -21.92 23.64
CA GLY A 703 -44.77 -21.24 24.93
C GLY A 703 -45.99 -20.68 25.65
N ILE A 704 -47.11 -20.45 24.97
CA ILE A 704 -48.30 -19.79 25.55
C ILE A 704 -49.58 -20.53 25.10
N PRO A 705 -50.51 -20.89 25.99
CA PRO A 705 -51.77 -21.54 25.63
C PRO A 705 -52.68 -20.60 24.83
N ALA A 706 -53.45 -21.14 23.88
CA ALA A 706 -54.38 -20.38 23.05
C ALA A 706 -55.63 -19.89 23.83
N SER A 707 -55.81 -20.33 25.07
CA SER A 707 -56.91 -19.93 25.94
C SER A 707 -56.41 -19.57 27.34
N PRO A 708 -56.94 -18.53 28.01
CA PRO A 708 -56.57 -18.15 29.38
C PRO A 708 -56.88 -19.21 30.45
N LEU A 709 -57.62 -20.26 30.10
CA LEU A 709 -58.06 -21.33 31.02
C LEU A 709 -57.21 -22.61 30.91
N ASP A 710 -56.29 -22.69 29.94
CA ASP A 710 -55.45 -23.87 29.72
C ASP A 710 -54.12 -23.77 30.49
N PRO A 711 -53.59 -24.88 31.04
CA PRO A 711 -52.32 -24.87 31.77
C PRO A 711 -51.11 -24.65 30.83
N ILE A 712 -50.10 -23.93 31.31
CA ILE A 712 -48.83 -23.72 30.62
C ILE A 712 -48.03 -25.03 30.62
N ILE A 713 -47.80 -25.61 29.45
CA ILE A 713 -46.94 -26.80 29.26
C ILE A 713 -45.69 -26.36 28.52
N GLY A 714 -44.55 -26.34 29.20
CA GLY A 714 -43.25 -26.00 28.60
C GLY A 714 -42.59 -27.20 27.93
N GLN A 715 -42.60 -27.26 26.59
CA GLN A 715 -41.67 -28.08 25.80
C GLN A 715 -41.21 -27.31 24.55
N THR A 716 -39.89 -27.15 24.42
CA THR A 716 -39.19 -26.56 23.27
C THR A 716 -39.00 -27.61 22.17
N ILE A 717 -39.40 -27.31 20.93
CA ILE A 717 -39.02 -28.09 19.74
C ILE A 717 -38.07 -27.21 18.91
N ILE A 718 -36.83 -27.65 18.74
CA ILE A 718 -35.82 -27.05 17.85
C ILE A 718 -36.18 -27.47 16.41
N ALA A 719 -36.24 -26.50 15.49
CA ALA A 719 -36.36 -26.75 14.05
C ALA A 719 -35.11 -26.21 13.34
N ASP A 720 -34.58 -27.00 12.40
CA ASP A 720 -33.45 -26.64 11.54
C ASP A 720 -33.77 -25.49 10.57
N TRP A 721 -32.72 -24.78 10.17
CA TRP A 721 -32.76 -23.60 9.30
C TRP A 721 -33.02 -23.98 7.84
N VAL A 722 -33.87 -23.19 7.16
CA VAL A 722 -34.11 -23.24 5.72
C VAL A 722 -33.43 -22.04 5.06
N THR A 723 -32.77 -22.27 3.93
CA THR A 723 -32.19 -21.26 3.03
C THR A 723 -33.20 -20.84 1.95
N LEU A 724 -33.27 -19.54 1.65
CA LEU A 724 -33.86 -18.92 0.46
C LEU A 724 -32.70 -18.60 -0.51
N ASP A 725 -32.76 -18.67 -1.83
CA ASP A 725 -33.84 -18.77 -2.82
C ASP A 725 -33.23 -19.35 -4.11
N ASP A 726 -34.04 -19.89 -5.03
CA ASP A 726 -33.94 -19.39 -6.41
C ASP A 726 -35.22 -19.62 -7.24
N GLN A 727 -35.42 -18.67 -8.15
CA GLN A 727 -36.60 -18.33 -8.92
C GLN A 727 -37.14 -19.46 -9.80
N THR A 728 -38.47 -19.56 -9.91
CA THR A 728 -39.24 -19.28 -11.16
C THR A 728 -40.63 -19.94 -11.14
N LEU A 729 -41.60 -19.10 -11.49
CA LEU A 729 -42.97 -19.37 -11.95
C LEU A 729 -43.24 -20.78 -12.51
N THR A 730 -44.20 -21.53 -11.96
CA THR A 730 -45.47 -21.84 -12.64
C THR A 730 -46.44 -22.61 -11.73
N GLU A 731 -47.71 -22.24 -11.83
CA GLU A 731 -48.88 -22.93 -11.28
C GLU A 731 -48.98 -24.38 -11.82
N ILE A 732 -49.50 -25.32 -11.01
CA ILE A 732 -50.69 -26.16 -11.30
C ILE A 732 -50.87 -27.21 -10.19
N ASP A 733 -52.00 -27.06 -9.50
CA ASP A 733 -52.95 -28.04 -8.95
C ASP A 733 -52.63 -29.55 -8.98
N HIS A 734 -52.67 -30.23 -7.82
CA HIS A 734 -53.61 -31.34 -7.51
C HIS A 734 -53.22 -32.15 -6.25
N ASN A 735 -53.95 -31.85 -5.17
CA ASN A 735 -54.60 -32.72 -4.19
C ASN A 735 -54.33 -34.26 -4.08
N LEU A 736 -54.25 -34.67 -2.79
CA LEU A 736 -54.88 -35.81 -2.11
C LEU A 736 -54.09 -37.12 -1.84
N ASP A 737 -53.92 -37.34 -0.52
CA ASP A 737 -54.43 -38.46 0.29
C ASP A 737 -53.47 -39.54 0.86
N LYS A 738 -53.48 -39.55 2.22
CA LYS A 738 -53.77 -40.67 3.14
C LYS A 738 -52.64 -41.54 3.74
N ASN A 739 -52.60 -41.47 5.09
CA ASN A 739 -52.64 -42.56 6.08
C ASN A 739 -51.39 -43.50 6.18
N GLN A 740 -50.91 -43.97 7.34
CA GLN A 740 -51.51 -44.21 8.66
C GLN A 740 -50.40 -44.75 9.61
N THR A 741 -50.47 -44.41 10.92
CA THR A 741 -50.23 -45.27 12.13
C THR A 741 -48.85 -45.93 12.37
N LEU A 742 -48.30 -46.16 13.57
CA LEU A 742 -48.61 -45.95 15.01
C LEU A 742 -47.32 -46.36 15.78
N ALA A 743 -47.05 -45.72 16.92
CA ALA A 743 -46.01 -46.04 17.95
C ALA A 743 -46.39 -47.31 18.78
N PRO A 744 -45.81 -47.65 19.98
CA PRO A 744 -44.70 -47.09 20.82
C PRO A 744 -43.72 -48.20 21.34
N SER A 745 -42.71 -48.06 22.23
CA SER A 745 -42.66 -47.48 23.60
C SER A 745 -41.24 -47.61 24.27
N THR A 746 -40.79 -46.54 24.97
CA THR A 746 -40.06 -46.42 26.29
C THR A 746 -38.90 -47.38 26.69
N GLU A 747 -37.81 -47.02 27.41
CA GLU A 747 -37.56 -45.99 28.43
C GLU A 747 -36.05 -45.96 28.85
N GLN A 748 -35.54 -44.81 29.33
CA GLN A 748 -34.67 -44.57 30.53
C GLN A 748 -33.58 -43.48 30.40
N ASN A 749 -33.58 -42.62 31.43
CA ASN A 749 -32.85 -41.35 31.66
C ASN A 749 -31.31 -41.46 31.74
N PHE A 750 -30.57 -40.41 31.32
CA PHE A 750 -29.44 -39.78 32.05
C PHE A 750 -28.99 -38.47 31.35
N ILE A 751 -28.62 -37.45 32.16
CA ILE A 751 -28.23 -36.06 31.80
C ILE A 751 -26.89 -36.00 31.05
N PRO A 752 -26.65 -35.01 30.13
CA PRO A 752 -25.30 -34.44 30.02
C PRO A 752 -25.20 -32.91 29.84
N GLN A 753 -24.04 -32.41 30.26
CA GLN A 753 -23.54 -31.03 30.29
C GLN A 753 -23.11 -30.45 28.92
N ASN A 754 -23.05 -29.11 28.88
CA ASN A 754 -22.12 -28.22 28.14
C ASN A 754 -21.22 -28.84 27.06
N SER A 755 -21.40 -28.42 25.80
CA SER A 755 -20.42 -28.60 24.73
C SER A 755 -19.67 -27.29 24.43
N LYS A 756 -18.36 -27.32 24.69
CA LYS A 756 -17.34 -26.34 24.31
C LYS A 756 -17.26 -26.11 22.78
N PRO A 757 -16.72 -24.97 22.31
CA PRO A 757 -16.46 -24.72 20.89
C PRO A 757 -15.52 -25.78 20.29
N LYS A 758 -15.78 -26.19 19.05
CA LYS A 758 -14.98 -27.18 18.33
C LYS A 758 -13.56 -26.66 18.12
N ARG A 759 -12.59 -27.42 18.64
CA ARG A 759 -11.15 -27.16 18.51
C ARG A 759 -10.71 -27.38 17.06
N ILE A 760 -10.07 -26.37 16.48
CA ILE A 760 -9.35 -26.47 15.19
C ILE A 760 -8.10 -27.33 15.42
N VAL A 761 -7.85 -28.30 14.54
CA VAL A 761 -6.72 -29.24 14.63
C VAL A 761 -5.91 -29.11 13.35
N GLU A 762 -4.59 -28.94 13.50
CA GLU A 762 -3.64 -28.87 12.38
C GLU A 762 -3.59 -30.20 11.60
N ALA A 763 -3.41 -30.12 10.28
CA ALA A 763 -3.26 -31.29 9.44
C ALA A 763 -1.92 -32.01 9.77
N GLN A 764 -1.98 -33.30 10.06
CA GLN A 764 -0.82 -34.13 10.38
C GLN A 764 -0.46 -35.13 9.27
N GLY A 765 -1.22 -35.15 8.17
CA GLY A 765 -0.96 -35.99 7.00
C GLY A 765 -1.72 -35.52 5.76
N TRP A 766 -1.40 -36.12 4.62
CA TRP A 766 -2.13 -35.91 3.37
C TRP A 766 -2.20 -37.21 2.57
N MET A 767 -3.33 -37.43 1.90
CA MET A 767 -3.55 -38.60 1.06
C MET A 767 -4.12 -38.21 -0.30
N ILE A 768 -3.83 -39.00 -1.33
CA ILE A 768 -4.32 -38.77 -2.68
C ILE A 768 -5.52 -39.69 -2.93
N GLY A 769 -6.65 -39.11 -3.30
CA GLY A 769 -7.87 -39.83 -3.67
C GLY A 769 -7.75 -40.54 -5.03
N PRO A 770 -8.69 -41.44 -5.37
CA PRO A 770 -8.67 -42.18 -6.64
C PRO A 770 -8.74 -41.30 -7.91
N ASP A 771 -9.17 -40.05 -7.77
CA ASP A 771 -9.27 -39.02 -8.80
C ASP A 771 -8.07 -38.04 -8.81
N GLY A 772 -7.04 -38.29 -8.00
CA GLY A 772 -5.85 -37.45 -7.89
C GLY A 772 -5.99 -36.26 -6.94
N LYS A 773 -7.12 -36.09 -6.23
CA LYS A 773 -7.28 -35.00 -5.26
C LYS A 773 -6.51 -35.25 -3.99
N ILE A 774 -5.85 -34.20 -3.48
CA ILE A 774 -5.12 -34.24 -2.21
C ILE A 774 -6.08 -33.90 -1.06
N ILE A 775 -6.15 -34.77 -0.05
CA ILE A 775 -6.97 -34.62 1.16
C ILE A 775 -6.03 -34.50 2.36
N LEU A 776 -6.17 -33.43 3.14
CA LEU A 776 -5.43 -33.20 4.38
C LEU A 776 -6.12 -33.91 5.55
N THR A 777 -5.37 -34.69 6.34
CA THR A 777 -5.88 -35.47 7.47
C THR A 777 -5.31 -34.96 8.78
N SER A 778 -6.09 -34.96 9.86
CA SER A 778 -5.63 -34.57 11.21
C SER A 778 -4.86 -35.70 11.92
N PHE A 779 -4.44 -36.73 11.18
CA PHE A 779 -3.64 -37.85 11.67
C PHE A 779 -2.56 -38.20 10.63
N PRO A 780 -1.40 -38.73 11.06
CA PRO A 780 -0.32 -39.11 10.15
C PRO A 780 -0.76 -40.22 9.19
N THR A 781 -0.53 -40.03 7.91
CA THR A 781 -0.70 -41.06 6.87
C THR A 781 0.59 -41.85 6.78
N ASP A 782 0.70 -42.93 7.56
CA ASP A 782 1.90 -43.77 7.62
C ASP A 782 2.02 -44.66 6.37
N THR A 783 2.97 -44.36 5.50
CA THR A 783 3.24 -45.10 4.25
C THR A 783 4.28 -46.21 4.47
N THR A 784 4.01 -47.21 5.33
CA THR A 784 4.87 -48.42 5.37
C THR A 784 4.16 -49.71 5.84
N SER A 785 3.40 -50.40 4.98
CA SER A 785 3.37 -51.88 4.87
C SER A 785 2.28 -52.42 3.93
N PRO A 786 2.51 -53.57 3.25
CA PRO A 786 1.70 -54.04 2.12
C PRO A 786 0.33 -54.62 2.56
N PRO A 787 -0.67 -54.65 1.65
CA PRO A 787 -2.04 -54.99 2.00
C PRO A 787 -2.17 -56.49 2.31
N LYS A 788 -2.63 -56.83 3.52
CA LYS A 788 -3.07 -58.20 3.84
C LYS A 788 -4.55 -58.40 3.49
N PRO A 789 -4.95 -59.62 3.08
CA PRO A 789 -6.12 -59.84 2.24
C PRO A 789 -7.41 -60.00 3.03
N TRP A 790 -8.51 -59.76 2.32
CA TRP A 790 -9.90 -59.86 2.74
C TRP A 790 -10.34 -61.30 2.99
N TYR A 791 -10.12 -61.83 4.20
CA TYR A 791 -10.74 -63.08 4.65
C TYR A 791 -11.03 -63.05 6.16
N HIS A 792 -12.31 -63.15 6.52
CA HIS A 792 -12.76 -63.42 7.89
C HIS A 792 -12.61 -64.92 8.18
N TYR A 793 -11.89 -65.28 9.24
CA TYR A 793 -12.13 -66.55 9.94
C TYR A 793 -13.11 -66.29 11.08
N VAL A 794 -14.22 -67.01 11.04
CA VAL A 794 -15.20 -67.07 12.12
C VAL A 794 -14.72 -68.10 13.14
N SER A 795 -14.89 -67.74 14.41
CA SER A 795 -15.07 -68.62 15.57
C SER A 795 -13.85 -69.42 16.08
N CYS A 796 -13.51 -69.15 17.33
CA CYS A 796 -13.89 -70.11 18.37
C CYS A 796 -14.83 -69.40 19.33
N ARG A 797 -16.00 -69.99 19.56
CA ARG A 797 -16.83 -69.70 20.73
C ARG A 797 -16.27 -70.53 21.88
N ASP A 798 -14.99 -70.39 22.22
CA ASP A 798 -14.29 -71.28 23.15
C ASP A 798 -13.27 -70.49 23.97
N LEU A 799 -13.75 -70.04 25.15
CA LEU A 799 -13.11 -69.29 26.26
C LEU A 799 -13.33 -67.77 26.31
#